data_AF-A0A3E0WJ82-F1
#
_entry.id   AF-A0A3E0WJ82-F1
#
_cell.length_a   1.000
_cell.length_b   1.000
_cell.length_c   1.000
_cell.angle_alpha   90.00
_cell.angle_beta   90.00
_cell.angle_gamma   90.00
#
_symmetry.space_group_name_H-M   'P 1'
#
loop_
_entity.id
_entity.type
_entity.pdbx_description
1 polymer ?
#
loop_
_entity_poly.entity_id
_entity_poly.type
_entity_poly.pdbx_seq_one_letter_code
_entity_poly.pdbx_strand_id
1 'polypeptide(L)'
;MIRLSRLIGLSLVTGLLAACDGGSSSSSSDRPELVLAAESAEHQVTLSWSGYETADIYYSTDPDCDWDNYTHCTGSGLVIDVPSGYRLGVGDESLTLDAAHYFVVESNGRRSNAVGARPWQVSLDGPVTAVAVDDEVVYVGGEFGRYGALVGGGAPLATDNGKPLGTLPFVEGTVYAVAPDGDGGWFLGGDFTAVGGLSRENLAHVSAVGVVSDWNPGTNGRVRTLAVADDAIYAGGSFSVAGNCLGSGCRSHLAAFDRDGDLLDWNPGTDGAVNALVIHEGVIYAGGNFRRAGGCEAWGCRDRLAAFTPEGELAPWNPGASSRVNALTIADGVIYAGGIFAQAGGCEGASCRRYLAAFDTKGELLSWAPEVDREINALAVADGIVYAGGRFTRAEGCPEGGGCRQHLAAFDLEGHVTPWNPGADGEVHSLVAHDGVIYAGGEFSQAGGCEVEGCRGGLAAFYPDGELAAWNPGLDYEVYALAVAGDALYVGGDLEFVAGGRREHLAAFSREGVLTAWNPGANGVVNALAIGNEAIYAGGGFTQAGGCVQPDCRQHLAAFTPDGSLNYWNPGANNFVHDLIVVDNIIYAGGAFDRAGSTDYCRENGCREGLAAFDSAGALQTWNPGVGGAVHTLVAHDETLYVGGSFQTAGGCDQPGCRQGLAAFDLGDDDSLKGWAPVANDLVRALTVQDGYVYVGGRFDKAGAGIADKDRDQLAAFDLYSGIEPWNPGAGGGTVHSLATAGLYIFAGGEFPDTKECRSDLCPGYLAAFNANGHLMNWDAEVDGPVRVMEIVDGVIFAGGDFESVGGLPRLHFSAIDAGTGQLLW
;
A
#
# COMPACT_ATOMS: atom_id res chain seq x y z
N MET A 1 -14.66 48.51 40.92
CA MET A 1 -16.02 49.13 40.83
C MET A 1 -15.97 50.17 39.72
N ILE A 2 -17.07 50.41 39.01
CA ILE A 2 -17.12 51.13 37.71
C ILE A 2 -16.53 50.25 36.56
N ARG A 3 -16.94 50.55 35.31
CA ARG A 3 -16.90 49.71 34.11
C ARG A 3 -16.44 50.54 32.88
N LEU A 4 -16.26 49.83 31.76
CA LEU A 4 -16.31 50.29 30.34
C LEU A 4 -15.07 51.03 29.80
N SER A 5 -14.76 51.02 28.50
CA SER A 5 -14.91 50.06 27.37
C SER A 5 -14.61 50.80 26.05
N ARG A 6 -14.26 50.06 24.97
CA ARG A 6 -14.28 50.49 23.54
C ARG A 6 -13.22 51.55 23.13
N LEU A 7 -12.82 51.67 21.86
CA LEU A 7 -12.65 50.71 20.73
C LEU A 7 -11.94 51.47 19.57
N ILE A 8 -11.34 50.76 18.61
CA ILE A 8 -10.90 51.24 17.27
C ILE A 8 -9.68 52.21 17.27
N GLY A 9 -8.75 52.03 16.32
CA GLY A 9 -7.65 52.97 16.13
C GLY A 9 -6.58 52.61 15.09
N LEU A 10 -6.88 51.82 14.05
CA LEU A 10 -5.89 51.41 13.05
C LEU A 10 -5.64 52.51 12.00
N SER A 11 -4.40 53.01 11.88
CA SER A 11 -3.82 53.50 10.60
C SER A 11 -2.33 53.81 10.74
N LEU A 12 -1.56 53.51 9.69
CA LEU A 12 -0.22 54.06 9.46
C LEU A 12 -0.34 55.56 9.09
N VAL A 13 0.78 56.30 9.18
CA VAL A 13 1.50 56.89 8.01
C VAL A 13 2.71 57.73 8.46
N THR A 14 3.79 57.59 7.71
CA THR A 14 5.13 58.20 7.76
C THR A 14 5.26 59.69 8.16
N GLY A 15 6.38 60.08 8.79
CA GLY A 15 6.83 61.48 8.91
C GLY A 15 8.34 61.62 9.18
N LEU A 16 9.06 62.36 8.34
CA LEU A 16 10.53 62.47 8.34
C LEU A 16 11.12 63.44 9.40
N LEU A 17 12.27 63.05 9.94
CA LEU A 17 13.47 63.84 10.27
C LEU A 17 13.34 65.35 10.63
N ALA A 18 13.72 65.69 11.87
CA ALA A 18 14.42 66.92 12.21
C ALA A 18 15.31 66.73 13.46
N ALA A 19 16.46 67.41 13.52
CA ALA A 19 17.38 67.45 14.66
C ALA A 19 17.61 68.93 15.07
N CYS A 20 18.23 69.33 16.19
CA CYS A 20 18.95 68.63 17.27
C CYS A 20 18.61 69.30 18.63
N ASP A 21 18.93 68.70 19.77
CA ASP A 21 20.02 69.18 20.67
C ASP A 21 20.36 68.14 21.76
N GLY A 22 21.49 68.30 22.47
CA GLY A 22 22.10 67.25 23.30
C GLY A 22 21.81 67.28 24.81
N GLY A 23 21.80 66.10 25.42
CA GLY A 23 21.77 65.90 26.88
C GLY A 23 21.95 64.42 27.25
N SER A 24 23.05 64.06 27.91
CA SER A 24 23.50 62.67 28.02
C SER A 24 22.97 61.90 29.23
N SER A 25 22.36 60.73 28.98
CA SER A 25 22.34 59.61 29.93
C SER A 25 22.43 58.29 29.17
N SER A 26 23.62 57.69 29.10
CA SER A 26 23.86 56.45 28.38
C SER A 26 23.38 55.22 29.18
N SER A 27 22.18 54.72 28.86
CA SER A 27 21.81 53.33 29.14
C SER A 27 22.28 52.41 28.00
N SER A 28 22.52 51.14 28.30
CA SER A 28 23.11 50.17 27.38
C SER A 28 22.17 49.76 26.25
N SER A 29 22.58 50.03 25.01
CA SER A 29 22.38 49.17 23.84
C SER A 29 21.05 48.44 23.70
N ASP A 30 20.09 49.10 23.06
CA ASP A 30 19.00 48.43 22.33
C ASP A 30 19.60 47.80 21.06
N ARG A 31 20.42 46.76 21.24
CA ARG A 31 21.04 45.97 20.15
C ARG A 31 20.09 44.81 19.82
N PRO A 32 19.80 44.57 18.54
CA PRO A 32 18.89 43.49 18.14
C PRO A 32 19.31 42.15 18.72
N GLU A 33 18.30 41.35 19.04
CA GLU A 33 18.40 39.96 19.45
C GLU A 33 18.88 39.14 18.24
N LEU A 34 19.85 38.26 18.46
CA LEU A 34 20.35 37.36 17.42
C LEU A 34 19.50 36.08 17.49
N VAL A 35 18.38 36.07 16.77
CA VAL A 35 17.53 34.87 16.64
C VAL A 35 17.93 34.13 15.37
N LEU A 36 18.13 32.82 15.49
CA LEU A 36 18.47 31.88 14.42
C LEU A 36 17.23 31.04 14.06
N ALA A 37 17.05 30.80 12.76
CA ALA A 37 16.16 29.82 12.18
C ALA A 37 16.95 28.95 11.18
N ALA A 38 16.52 27.69 11.06
CA ALA A 38 16.95 26.76 10.02
C ALA A 38 15.75 26.40 9.14
N GLU A 39 16.01 26.16 7.86
CA GLU A 39 15.07 25.77 6.82
C GLU A 39 15.76 24.65 6.01
N SER A 40 15.22 23.44 6.08
CA SER A 40 15.80 22.22 5.49
C SER A 40 15.54 22.19 4.00
N ALA A 41 16.49 21.65 3.23
CA ALA A 41 16.32 21.48 1.78
C ALA A 41 17.14 20.30 1.25
N GLU A 42 16.89 19.92 -0.01
CA GLU A 42 17.60 18.83 -0.66
C GLU A 42 19.12 18.99 -0.51
N HIS A 43 19.75 18.01 0.14
CA HIS A 43 21.17 17.94 0.45
C HIS A 43 21.75 19.15 1.23
N GLN A 44 20.95 19.98 1.91
CA GLN A 44 21.44 21.17 2.60
C GLN A 44 20.52 21.68 3.73
N VAL A 45 21.04 22.58 4.57
CA VAL A 45 20.26 23.40 5.49
C VAL A 45 20.51 24.88 5.17
N THR A 46 19.45 25.66 5.02
CA THR A 46 19.51 27.12 4.91
C THR A 46 19.39 27.73 6.31
N LEU A 47 20.41 28.48 6.73
CA LEU A 47 20.51 29.09 8.06
C LEU A 47 20.33 30.61 7.94
N SER A 48 19.31 31.13 8.61
CA SER A 48 18.97 32.55 8.57
C SER A 48 18.81 33.15 9.97
N TRP A 49 19.26 34.38 10.13
CA TRP A 49 19.20 35.11 11.38
C TRP A 49 18.96 36.60 11.15
N SER A 50 18.55 37.30 12.21
CA SER A 50 18.26 38.73 12.17
C SER A 50 19.24 39.57 13.00
N GLY A 51 19.29 40.88 12.71
CA GLY A 51 20.04 41.86 13.50
C GLY A 51 21.52 42.08 13.15
N TYR A 52 22.15 41.16 12.42
CA TYR A 52 23.59 41.17 12.10
C TYR A 52 23.83 40.74 10.65
N GLU A 53 24.79 41.37 9.95
CA GLU A 53 25.06 41.11 8.52
C GLU A 53 25.74 39.75 8.28
N THR A 54 26.72 39.40 9.13
CA THR A 54 27.41 38.10 9.13
C THR A 54 27.50 37.49 10.53
N ALA A 55 27.72 36.18 10.58
CA ALA A 55 27.94 35.39 11.79
C ALA A 55 28.85 34.18 11.51
N ASP A 56 29.43 33.63 12.57
CA ASP A 56 30.07 32.31 12.56
C ASP A 56 29.01 31.25 12.92
N ILE A 57 28.92 30.16 12.15
CA ILE A 57 27.98 29.04 12.33
C ILE A 57 28.70 27.87 12.99
N TYR A 58 28.32 27.53 14.21
CA TYR A 58 28.70 26.29 14.89
C TYR A 58 27.64 25.22 14.62
N TYR A 59 28.06 23.97 14.41
CA TYR A 59 27.16 22.84 14.30
C TYR A 59 27.69 21.58 14.99
N SER A 60 26.80 20.63 15.28
CA SER A 60 27.08 19.32 15.87
C SER A 60 25.91 18.37 15.66
N THR A 61 26.13 17.04 15.67
CA THR A 61 25.04 16.05 15.74
C THR A 61 24.61 15.71 17.17
N ASP A 62 25.26 16.32 18.17
CA ASP A 62 24.93 16.18 19.60
C ASP A 62 23.94 17.30 20.02
N PRO A 63 22.71 16.98 20.47
CA PRO A 63 21.72 17.98 20.89
C PRO A 63 22.14 18.75 22.15
N ASP A 64 22.90 18.10 23.05
CA ASP A 64 23.34 18.67 24.33
C ASP A 64 24.74 19.29 24.24
N CYS A 65 25.23 19.54 23.02
CA CYS A 65 26.58 20.03 22.76
C CYS A 65 26.95 21.28 23.59
N ASP A 66 28.07 21.21 24.30
CA ASP A 66 28.69 22.38 24.93
C ASP A 66 29.33 23.27 23.85
N TRP A 67 28.56 24.24 23.36
CA TRP A 67 28.99 25.20 22.34
C TRP A 67 30.21 26.04 22.74
N ASP A 68 30.55 26.19 24.03
CA ASP A 68 31.81 26.82 24.46
C ASP A 68 33.04 25.92 24.20
N ASN A 69 32.83 24.62 24.05
CA ASN A 69 33.86 23.59 23.81
C ASN A 69 33.50 22.69 22.61
N TYR A 70 32.79 23.23 21.60
CA TYR A 70 32.08 22.49 20.54
C TYR A 70 32.89 21.36 19.86
N THR A 71 34.21 21.51 19.75
CA THR A 71 35.13 20.51 19.18
C THR A 71 35.22 19.17 19.95
N HIS A 72 34.50 19.02 21.05
CA HIS A 72 34.33 17.74 21.77
C HIS A 72 32.99 17.06 21.48
N CYS A 73 32.04 17.74 20.83
CA CYS A 73 30.74 17.20 20.50
C CYS A 73 30.81 16.28 19.26
N THR A 74 29.88 15.35 19.13
CA THR A 74 29.83 14.46 17.95
C THR A 74 29.45 15.25 16.69
N GLY A 75 30.03 14.91 15.54
CA GLY A 75 29.72 15.59 14.27
C GLY A 75 29.97 17.11 14.26
N SER A 76 30.86 17.62 15.13
CA SER A 76 31.03 19.05 15.36
C SER A 76 31.80 19.77 14.24
N GLY A 77 31.40 20.98 13.89
CA GLY A 77 32.18 21.84 12.99
C GLY A 77 31.80 23.32 13.05
N LEU A 78 32.44 24.11 12.19
CA LEU A 78 32.39 25.58 12.20
C LEU A 78 32.53 26.16 10.77
N VAL A 79 31.66 27.07 10.39
CA VAL A 79 31.80 27.94 9.20
C VAL A 79 31.88 29.39 9.63
N ILE A 80 32.84 30.17 9.12
CA ILE A 80 33.16 31.51 9.63
C ILE A 80 32.74 32.65 8.69
N ASP A 81 32.34 33.79 9.29
CA ASP A 81 32.01 35.08 8.64
C ASP A 81 31.10 34.97 7.40
N VAL A 82 30.00 34.22 7.53
CA VAL A 82 29.01 33.99 6.46
C VAL A 82 27.77 34.88 6.61
N PRO A 83 27.08 35.24 5.51
CA PRO A 83 25.89 36.10 5.54
C PRO A 83 24.62 35.33 5.91
N SER A 84 23.62 36.03 6.46
CA SER A 84 22.30 35.45 6.76
C SER A 84 21.61 34.90 5.50
N GLY A 85 21.02 33.71 5.61
CA GLY A 85 20.54 32.91 4.47
C GLY A 85 21.63 32.01 3.87
N TYR A 86 22.65 31.64 4.66
CA TYR A 86 23.72 30.77 4.23
C TYR A 86 23.21 29.34 4.03
N ARG A 87 23.70 28.65 2.99
CA ARG A 87 23.34 27.26 2.69
C ARG A 87 24.53 26.37 3.00
N LEU A 88 24.37 25.51 3.99
CA LEU A 88 25.35 24.51 4.39
C LEU A 88 24.95 23.17 3.77
N GLY A 89 25.75 22.66 2.84
CA GLY A 89 25.45 21.42 2.11
C GLY A 89 25.98 20.16 2.79
N VAL A 90 25.53 19.01 2.31
CA VAL A 90 26.12 17.69 2.56
C VAL A 90 27.42 17.53 1.75
N GLY A 91 28.44 16.92 2.34
CA GLY A 91 29.58 16.39 1.57
C GLY A 91 30.83 17.26 1.37
N ASP A 92 31.22 18.12 2.32
CA ASP A 92 32.61 18.61 2.43
C ASP A 92 32.98 18.86 3.92
N GLU A 93 32.99 17.78 4.71
CA GLU A 93 33.09 17.74 6.19
C GLU A 93 31.98 18.51 6.97
N SER A 94 30.97 19.04 6.28
CA SER A 94 29.93 19.92 6.83
C SER A 94 28.72 19.24 7.46
N LEU A 95 27.97 18.43 6.71
CA LEU A 95 26.74 17.76 7.18
C LEU A 95 26.63 16.35 6.58
N THR A 96 25.99 15.43 7.30
CA THR A 96 25.49 14.15 6.78
C THR A 96 23.97 14.21 6.52
N LEU A 97 23.45 13.33 5.66
CA LEU A 97 22.00 13.15 5.55
C LEU A 97 21.48 12.49 6.84
N ASP A 98 22.13 11.41 7.24
CA ASP A 98 21.75 10.38 8.23
C ASP A 98 21.62 10.86 9.70
N ALA A 99 21.72 12.17 9.99
CA ALA A 99 21.66 12.68 11.37
C ALA A 99 20.98 14.05 11.49
N ALA A 100 20.36 14.29 12.65
CA ALA A 100 20.00 15.63 13.10
C ALA A 100 21.27 16.46 13.33
N HIS A 101 21.30 17.68 12.80
CA HIS A 101 22.36 18.64 13.06
C HIS A 101 21.78 19.83 13.81
N TYR A 102 22.43 20.19 14.91
CA TYR A 102 22.09 21.30 15.77
C TYR A 102 23.01 22.46 15.45
N PHE A 103 22.46 23.67 15.44
CA PHE A 103 23.12 24.88 14.95
C PHE A 103 23.02 26.02 15.96
N VAL A 104 24.13 26.74 16.16
CA VAL A 104 24.18 28.01 16.89
C VAL A 104 25.02 28.98 16.07
N VAL A 105 24.54 30.22 15.91
CA VAL A 105 25.33 31.29 15.27
C VAL A 105 25.86 32.28 16.29
N GLU A 106 27.10 32.74 16.11
CA GLU A 106 27.71 33.78 16.92
C GLU A 106 28.05 35.00 16.06
N SER A 107 27.66 36.19 16.50
CA SER A 107 28.12 37.45 15.91
C SER A 107 28.49 38.45 16.99
N ASN A 108 29.69 39.03 16.87
CA ASN A 108 30.19 40.09 17.77
C ASN A 108 30.15 39.73 19.28
N GLY A 109 30.40 38.46 19.63
CA GLY A 109 30.38 37.96 21.02
C GLY A 109 28.97 37.80 21.60
N ARG A 110 27.98 37.51 20.74
CA ARG A 110 26.62 37.08 21.11
C ARG A 110 26.24 35.85 20.31
N ARG A 111 25.72 34.83 20.98
CA ARG A 111 25.15 33.62 20.37
C ARG A 111 23.64 33.71 20.24
N SER A 112 23.10 32.93 19.31
CA SER A 112 21.67 32.70 19.13
C SER A 112 21.10 31.68 20.10
N ASN A 113 19.78 31.46 19.99
CA ASN A 113 19.19 30.15 20.30
C ASN A 113 19.86 29.03 19.48
N ALA A 114 19.85 27.80 19.99
CA ALA A 114 20.08 26.63 19.17
C ALA A 114 18.85 26.35 18.29
N VAL A 115 19.05 25.72 17.13
CA VAL A 115 18.00 25.10 16.30
C VAL A 115 18.49 23.74 15.79
N GLY A 116 17.60 22.76 15.65
CA GLY A 116 17.90 21.52 14.93
C GLY A 116 17.36 21.59 13.50
N ALA A 117 18.05 20.96 12.56
CA ALA A 117 17.55 20.64 11.22
C ALA A 117 18.26 19.40 10.64
N ARG A 118 17.64 18.73 9.67
CA ARG A 118 18.22 17.59 8.94
C ARG A 118 18.38 17.97 7.47
N PRO A 119 19.57 17.80 6.85
CA PRO A 119 19.65 17.81 5.39
C PRO A 119 18.70 16.76 4.82
N TRP A 120 17.95 17.19 3.82
CA TRP A 120 16.82 16.44 3.32
C TRP A 120 17.30 15.59 2.14
N GLN A 121 17.05 14.28 2.16
CA GLN A 121 17.47 13.39 1.07
C GLN A 121 16.63 13.67 -0.21
N VAL A 122 17.04 13.15 -1.36
CA VAL A 122 16.37 13.43 -2.65
C VAL A 122 15.04 12.69 -2.74
N SER A 123 14.11 13.22 -3.53
CA SER A 123 12.68 13.01 -3.34
C SER A 123 11.81 12.68 -4.55
N LEU A 124 10.90 11.69 -4.44
CA LEU A 124 9.72 11.48 -5.29
C LEU A 124 8.60 12.56 -5.00
N ASP A 125 7.44 12.50 -5.68
CA ASP A 125 6.43 13.53 -6.14
C ASP A 125 4.96 13.06 -6.10
N GLY A 126 4.52 11.99 -5.43
CA GLY A 126 3.10 11.69 -5.12
C GLY A 126 2.82 10.31 -4.50
N PRO A 127 1.83 10.12 -3.63
CA PRO A 127 2.20 9.71 -2.29
C PRO A 127 2.09 8.21 -1.86
N VAL A 128 1.74 7.18 -2.66
CA VAL A 128 2.22 5.74 -2.59
C VAL A 128 1.21 4.56 -2.17
N THR A 129 1.27 3.15 -2.38
CA THR A 129 0.54 1.95 -1.65
C THR A 129 0.30 0.35 -2.07
N ALA A 130 1.17 -0.72 -1.98
CA ALA A 130 0.90 -2.22 -2.23
C ALA A 130 2.08 -3.22 -1.82
N VAL A 131 2.31 -4.46 -2.40
CA VAL A 131 3.60 -5.32 -2.50
C VAL A 131 3.55 -6.89 -2.70
N ALA A 132 4.74 -7.58 -2.78
CA ALA A 132 5.36 -8.78 -2.10
C ALA A 132 6.92 -8.74 -2.29
N VAL A 133 7.76 -9.57 -1.62
CA VAL A 133 9.25 -9.39 -1.67
C VAL A 133 10.24 -10.61 -1.56
N ASP A 134 11.53 -10.39 -1.93
CA ASP A 134 12.54 -11.35 -2.44
C ASP A 134 14.02 -10.82 -2.58
N ASP A 135 14.93 -11.19 -1.66
CA ASP A 135 16.42 -10.98 -1.54
C ASP A 135 17.00 -9.56 -1.15
N GLU A 136 18.26 -9.24 -1.51
CA GLU A 136 18.96 -7.92 -1.40
C GLU A 136 18.30 -6.79 -2.23
N VAL A 137 16.98 -6.67 -2.07
CA VAL A 137 15.98 -6.17 -3.00
C VAL A 137 14.71 -5.81 -2.24
N VAL A 138 14.08 -4.66 -2.51
CA VAL A 138 12.85 -4.24 -1.85
C VAL A 138 12.18 -3.13 -2.67
N TYR A 139 10.84 -3.00 -2.95
CA TYR A 139 10.23 -2.31 -4.12
C TYR A 139 8.85 -1.65 -3.80
N VAL A 140 8.58 -0.38 -4.23
CA VAL A 140 7.55 0.57 -3.65
C VAL A 140 6.97 1.73 -4.49
N GLY A 141 5.73 2.25 -4.20
CA GLY A 141 4.48 2.73 -4.97
C GLY A 141 3.69 4.12 -5.26
N GLY A 142 4.17 5.32 -5.70
CA GLY A 142 3.70 6.76 -5.67
C GLY A 142 2.68 7.40 -6.62
N GLU A 143 2.74 8.73 -6.90
CA GLU A 143 1.84 9.68 -7.63
C GLU A 143 2.38 11.12 -7.98
N PHE A 144 3.60 11.58 -8.22
CA PHE A 144 4.93 11.24 -8.73
C PHE A 144 5.22 11.49 -10.24
N GLY A 145 6.48 11.64 -10.63
CA GLY A 145 6.83 12.50 -11.77
C GLY A 145 8.31 12.74 -12.02
N ARG A 146 9.17 12.92 -11.01
CA ARG A 146 10.40 13.74 -11.20
C ARG A 146 11.58 13.65 -10.16
N TYR A 147 11.87 12.51 -9.51
CA TYR A 147 12.86 12.50 -8.40
C TYR A 147 14.21 12.94 -8.88
N GLY A 148 14.75 14.00 -8.28
CA GLY A 148 15.97 14.66 -8.75
C GLY A 148 15.92 14.90 -10.27
N ALA A 149 16.26 13.86 -11.03
CA ALA A 149 15.98 13.69 -12.45
C ALA A 149 14.52 13.31 -12.84
N LEU A 150 14.29 13.39 -14.14
CA LEU A 150 12.98 13.41 -14.79
C LEU A 150 12.44 11.98 -14.88
N VAL A 151 11.43 11.54 -14.11
CA VAL A 151 11.16 10.10 -14.07
C VAL A 151 9.76 9.55 -13.95
N GLY A 152 8.79 10.21 -13.35
CA GLY A 152 7.46 9.65 -13.10
C GLY A 152 7.49 8.97 -11.76
N GLY A 153 6.84 7.82 -11.57
CA GLY A 153 6.81 7.08 -10.31
C GLY A 153 6.37 5.62 -10.33
N GLY A 154 7.25 4.75 -10.83
CA GLY A 154 7.42 3.37 -10.42
C GLY A 154 8.90 3.11 -10.12
N ALA A 155 9.33 2.92 -8.87
CA ALA A 155 10.50 3.55 -8.28
C ALA A 155 11.87 2.92 -8.24
N PRO A 156 12.18 1.73 -8.75
CA PRO A 156 13.29 0.92 -8.44
C PRO A 156 14.33 1.15 -7.35
N LEU A 157 14.52 2.15 -6.46
CA LEU A 157 15.47 2.66 -5.34
C LEU A 157 16.59 1.92 -4.43
N ALA A 158 17.96 1.75 -4.67
CA ALA A 158 19.30 1.05 -4.15
C ALA A 158 19.80 -0.11 -3.09
N THR A 159 19.68 -0.11 -1.74
CA THR A 159 20.07 -1.03 -0.57
C THR A 159 19.33 -0.73 0.82
N ASP A 160 19.83 0.05 1.82
CA ASP A 160 19.37 0.10 3.26
C ASP A 160 19.12 1.51 3.89
N ASN A 161 18.87 2.54 3.07
CA ASN A 161 18.82 3.95 3.49
C ASN A 161 18.23 4.99 2.47
N GLY A 162 18.13 4.68 1.17
CA GLY A 162 17.64 5.56 0.07
C GLY A 162 18.50 6.22 -1.07
N LYS A 163 19.64 5.72 -1.61
CA LYS A 163 20.51 6.25 -2.74
C LYS A 163 21.08 5.23 -3.86
N PRO A 164 21.17 5.56 -5.19
CA PRO A 164 21.30 4.45 -6.87
C PRO A 164 22.09 3.14 -7.27
N LEU A 165 21.40 2.19 -7.98
CA LEU A 165 21.80 1.02 -8.89
C LEU A 165 20.91 0.89 -10.19
N GLY A 166 21.27 1.51 -11.32
CA GLY A 166 20.77 1.18 -12.68
C GLY A 166 20.53 2.42 -13.59
N THR A 167 20.09 2.25 -14.85
CA THR A 167 20.12 3.32 -15.93
C THR A 167 18.86 4.23 -16.04
N LEU A 168 18.13 4.38 -17.18
CA LEU A 168 16.81 5.11 -17.24
C LEU A 168 15.98 5.10 -18.58
N PRO A 169 14.79 4.47 -18.63
CA PRO A 169 13.73 4.62 -19.66
C PRO A 169 12.62 5.62 -19.23
N PHE A 170 11.53 5.85 -19.99
CA PHE A 170 10.54 6.96 -19.82
C PHE A 170 9.07 6.57 -19.86
N VAL A 171 8.25 7.36 -19.14
CA VAL A 171 6.82 7.30 -18.90
C VAL A 171 6.04 8.64 -19.07
N GLU A 172 5.19 8.76 -20.10
CA GLU A 172 3.90 9.54 -20.04
C GLU A 172 3.01 8.82 -18.99
N GLY A 173 1.79 9.08 -18.55
CA GLY A 173 1.12 8.33 -17.40
C GLY A 173 1.64 7.03 -16.71
N THR A 174 0.83 5.98 -16.40
CA THR A 174 0.32 5.59 -15.05
C THR A 174 0.42 4.10 -14.61
N VAL A 175 0.90 3.76 -13.39
CA VAL A 175 0.90 2.37 -12.80
C VAL A 175 0.48 2.18 -11.33
N TYR A 176 0.00 1.03 -10.78
CA TYR A 176 -0.32 0.96 -9.32
C TYR A 176 -0.18 -0.30 -8.29
N ALA A 177 0.69 -1.33 -8.30
CA ALA A 177 1.01 -2.24 -7.11
C ALA A 177 2.39 -2.95 -7.10
N VAL A 178 2.55 -4.25 -6.72
CA VAL A 178 3.60 -5.27 -7.07
C VAL A 178 3.62 -6.68 -6.24
N ALA A 179 4.66 -7.59 -6.27
CA ALA A 179 4.85 -9.06 -5.89
C ALA A 179 6.35 -9.61 -5.87
N PRO A 180 6.84 -10.91 -6.08
CA PRO A 180 8.26 -11.37 -6.37
C PRO A 180 8.76 -12.16 -7.65
N ASP A 181 10.09 -12.25 -8.01
CA ASP A 181 10.67 -13.09 -9.15
C ASP A 181 11.90 -14.00 -8.94
N GLY A 182 12.79 -13.74 -7.98
CA GLY A 182 13.93 -14.61 -7.66
C GLY A 182 15.14 -14.61 -8.61
N ASP A 183 15.15 -13.84 -9.71
CA ASP A 183 16.24 -13.76 -10.70
C ASP A 183 16.80 -12.34 -10.87
N GLY A 184 16.07 -11.32 -10.45
CA GLY A 184 16.41 -9.91 -10.66
C GLY A 184 15.25 -9.02 -11.10
N GLY A 185 14.06 -9.53 -11.39
CA GLY A 185 13.04 -8.81 -12.14
C GLY A 185 11.56 -8.93 -11.76
N TRP A 186 10.70 -8.41 -12.63
CA TRP A 186 9.96 -7.17 -12.29
C TRP A 186 8.54 -6.94 -12.84
N PHE A 187 7.52 -7.52 -12.22
CA PHE A 187 6.29 -7.78 -12.93
C PHE A 187 5.24 -6.62 -12.82
N LEU A 188 4.66 -6.08 -13.90
CA LEU A 188 4.30 -4.64 -14.01
C LEU A 188 2.83 -4.24 -13.76
N GLY A 189 2.34 -3.03 -14.14
CA GLY A 189 1.07 -2.42 -13.65
C GLY A 189 0.35 -1.20 -14.18
N GLY A 190 -0.09 -1.07 -15.42
CA GLY A 190 -0.87 0.10 -15.79
C GLY A 190 -2.07 -0.19 -16.71
N ASP A 191 -3.14 0.57 -16.60
CA ASP A 191 -3.03 2.01 -16.77
C ASP A 191 -1.84 2.62 -17.46
N PHE A 192 -0.99 1.87 -18.16
CA PHE A 192 0.29 2.33 -18.60
C PHE A 192 0.46 2.62 -20.09
N THR A 193 0.05 3.80 -20.59
CA THR A 193 0.14 4.21 -22.00
C THR A 193 1.55 4.31 -22.59
N ALA A 194 2.62 3.79 -22.00
CA ALA A 194 3.90 3.62 -22.69
C ALA A 194 4.74 2.54 -22.08
N VAL A 195 5.89 2.28 -22.71
CA VAL A 195 6.93 1.46 -22.13
C VAL A 195 8.34 1.89 -22.51
N GLY A 196 8.98 2.76 -21.74
CA GLY A 196 10.28 3.28 -22.13
C GLY A 196 10.24 4.04 -23.47
N GLY A 197 9.04 4.44 -23.90
CA GLY A 197 8.74 4.91 -25.27
C GLY A 197 8.37 3.83 -26.30
N LEU A 198 8.02 2.61 -25.91
CA LEU A 198 7.59 1.49 -26.77
C LEU A 198 6.26 0.87 -26.31
N SER A 199 5.61 0.01 -27.10
CA SER A 199 4.14 -0.15 -27.13
C SER A 199 3.54 -1.57 -27.14
N ARG A 200 3.38 -2.34 -26.04
CA ARG A 200 2.46 -3.54 -26.05
C ARG A 200 1.25 -3.40 -25.14
N GLU A 201 0.34 -4.37 -25.19
CA GLU A 201 -1.05 -4.19 -24.74
C GLU A 201 -1.28 -4.02 -23.22
N ASN A 202 -0.22 -3.90 -22.39
CA ASN A 202 -0.13 -3.57 -20.95
C ASN A 202 0.05 -4.67 -19.88
N LEU A 203 1.17 -5.39 -19.92
CA LEU A 203 1.91 -6.10 -18.87
C LEU A 203 3.34 -6.37 -19.46
N ALA A 204 4.36 -7.10 -18.93
CA ALA A 204 5.77 -6.96 -19.42
C ALA A 204 6.89 -8.03 -19.77
N HIS A 205 7.53 -8.83 -18.92
CA HIS A 205 8.98 -8.94 -18.62
C HIS A 205 9.57 -7.56 -18.17
N VAL A 206 10.53 -7.44 -17.23
CA VAL A 206 11.36 -6.30 -16.78
C VAL A 206 12.40 -6.88 -15.74
N SER A 207 13.55 -6.26 -15.42
CA SER A 207 14.62 -6.86 -14.58
C SER A 207 15.64 -5.87 -13.96
N ALA A 208 16.58 -6.40 -13.18
CA ALA A 208 17.52 -5.75 -12.24
C ALA A 208 18.27 -4.58 -12.84
N VAL A 209 19.01 -4.88 -13.90
CA VAL A 209 19.76 -3.90 -14.68
C VAL A 209 18.88 -2.90 -15.41
N GLY A 210 17.61 -3.27 -15.62
CA GLY A 210 16.70 -2.77 -16.63
C GLY A 210 17.23 -2.91 -18.07
N VAL A 211 16.89 -3.98 -18.83
CA VAL A 211 17.25 -4.15 -20.28
C VAL A 211 16.29 -5.03 -21.13
N VAL A 212 15.45 -4.49 -22.04
CA VAL A 212 14.24 -5.10 -22.68
C VAL A 212 14.32 -6.42 -23.48
N SER A 213 13.66 -7.49 -22.97
CA SER A 213 13.38 -8.84 -23.55
C SER A 213 12.08 -8.94 -24.42
N ASP A 214 11.27 -10.04 -24.44
CA ASP A 214 10.30 -10.24 -25.55
C ASP A 214 8.89 -10.94 -25.50
N TRP A 215 8.18 -11.18 -24.37
CA TRP A 215 6.91 -11.96 -24.29
C TRP A 215 5.67 -11.59 -25.20
N ASN A 216 4.55 -12.37 -25.17
CA ASN A 216 3.50 -12.49 -26.23
C ASN A 216 1.97 -12.21 -25.90
N PRO A 217 1.17 -11.60 -26.84
CA PRO A 217 -0.32 -11.38 -26.92
C PRO A 217 -1.42 -11.05 -25.80
N GLY A 218 -2.21 -9.91 -25.87
CA GLY A 218 -3.09 -9.30 -24.79
C GLY A 218 -3.76 -7.86 -25.01
N THR A 219 -4.37 -7.05 -24.07
CA THR A 219 -5.75 -6.42 -24.14
C THR A 219 -6.15 -4.90 -23.79
N ASN A 220 -7.34 -4.58 -23.15
CA ASN A 220 -8.08 -3.26 -22.89
C ASN A 220 -8.74 -2.95 -21.47
N GLY A 221 -8.46 -3.54 -20.28
CA GLY A 221 -9.06 -3.13 -18.95
C GLY A 221 -8.31 -3.48 -17.63
N ARG A 222 -8.33 -2.59 -16.61
CA ARG A 222 -7.43 -2.41 -15.42
C ARG A 222 -6.87 -3.72 -14.75
N VAL A 223 -5.77 -3.87 -13.94
CA VAL A 223 -5.06 -5.10 -13.42
C VAL A 223 -4.17 -4.97 -12.06
N ARG A 224 -4.51 -5.38 -10.79
CA ARG A 224 -3.86 -4.92 -9.43
C ARG A 224 -2.65 -5.48 -8.57
N THR A 225 -2.60 -6.17 -7.42
CA THR A 225 -1.30 -6.53 -6.68
C THR A 225 -0.92 -8.01 -6.90
N LEU A 226 0.30 -8.60 -6.74
CA LEU A 226 0.57 -10.06 -7.01
C LEU A 226 1.56 -10.92 -6.10
N ALA A 227 2.10 -12.10 -6.55
CA ALA A 227 3.03 -13.00 -5.79
C ALA A 227 4.12 -13.76 -6.64
N VAL A 228 4.58 -15.00 -6.31
CA VAL A 228 5.52 -15.84 -7.14
C VAL A 228 5.39 -17.37 -6.93
N ALA A 229 5.40 -18.21 -7.98
CA ALA A 229 5.85 -19.62 -7.91
C ALA A 229 6.04 -20.29 -9.30
N ASP A 230 6.89 -21.32 -9.31
CA ASP A 230 7.24 -22.25 -10.40
C ASP A 230 7.45 -21.63 -11.79
N ASP A 231 6.87 -22.18 -12.86
CA ASP A 231 7.25 -21.74 -14.20
C ASP A 231 6.74 -20.33 -14.47
N ALA A 232 5.44 -20.03 -14.38
CA ALA A 232 4.97 -18.70 -14.80
C ALA A 232 3.99 -18.06 -13.83
N ILE A 233 3.26 -17.10 -14.36
CA ILE A 233 2.86 -15.96 -13.57
C ILE A 233 1.36 -15.93 -13.41
N TYR A 234 0.82 -15.10 -12.53
CA TYR A 234 -0.60 -14.81 -12.49
C TYR A 234 -0.89 -13.27 -12.90
N ALA A 235 -2.08 -12.58 -12.81
CA ALA A 235 -2.40 -11.25 -13.49
C ALA A 235 -3.76 -10.38 -13.39
N GLY A 236 -4.46 -10.20 -12.28
CA GLY A 236 -5.38 -9.13 -11.73
C GLY A 236 -6.40 -8.17 -12.35
N GLY A 237 -7.03 -8.32 -13.51
CA GLY A 237 -7.75 -7.19 -14.13
C GLY A 237 -9.27 -7.05 -14.37
N SER A 238 -9.77 -5.80 -14.30
CA SER A 238 -10.95 -5.34 -15.03
C SER A 238 -10.78 -5.35 -16.54
N PHE A 239 -9.97 -6.26 -17.04
CA PHE A 239 -9.88 -6.59 -18.43
C PHE A 239 -11.13 -7.33 -18.90
N SER A 240 -12.10 -6.53 -19.36
CA SER A 240 -13.32 -6.78 -20.14
C SER A 240 -13.11 -7.48 -21.46
N VAL A 241 -12.03 -8.23 -21.53
CA VAL A 241 -11.55 -9.20 -22.50
C VAL A 241 -10.31 -9.85 -21.88
N ALA A 242 -9.91 -11.05 -22.32
CA ALA A 242 -8.51 -11.25 -22.54
C ALA A 242 -8.06 -12.01 -23.77
N GLY A 243 -6.73 -12.14 -23.86
CA GLY A 243 -5.94 -12.83 -24.88
C GLY A 243 -5.96 -12.13 -26.22
N ASN A 244 -5.03 -12.46 -27.12
CA ASN A 244 -5.30 -12.27 -28.56
C ASN A 244 -6.44 -13.14 -29.05
N CYS A 245 -6.88 -14.09 -28.24
CA CYS A 245 -8.25 -14.58 -28.27
C CYS A 245 -9.27 -13.47 -28.61
N LEU A 246 -9.97 -13.62 -29.74
CA LEU A 246 -11.08 -12.75 -30.14
C LEU A 246 -12.29 -13.63 -30.52
N GLY A 247 -13.52 -13.73 -29.83
CA GLY A 247 -15.02 -14.32 -29.99
C GLY A 247 -15.79 -15.82 -29.87
N SER A 248 -15.40 -17.04 -29.31
CA SER A 248 -15.92 -18.02 -28.25
C SER A 248 -15.19 -18.44 -26.89
N GLY A 249 -15.74 -18.15 -25.69
CA GLY A 249 -15.31 -18.62 -24.34
C GLY A 249 -14.35 -17.72 -23.57
N CYS A 250 -13.61 -16.93 -24.34
CA CYS A 250 -12.71 -15.87 -23.94
C CYS A 250 -13.04 -15.17 -22.62
N ARG A 251 -11.96 -14.91 -21.88
CA ARG A 251 -11.96 -14.94 -20.43
C ARG A 251 -11.76 -13.52 -19.88
N SER A 252 -12.01 -13.36 -18.60
CA SER A 252 -12.23 -12.12 -17.89
C SER A 252 -11.73 -12.14 -16.46
N HIS A 253 -11.05 -11.11 -16.00
CA HIS A 253 -10.74 -10.89 -14.59
C HIS A 253 -10.21 -12.07 -13.75
N LEU A 254 -9.96 -13.26 -14.24
CA LEU A 254 -9.06 -14.27 -13.71
C LEU A 254 -8.47 -14.96 -14.93
N ALA A 255 -7.27 -15.53 -14.83
CA ALA A 255 -6.12 -15.09 -15.65
C ALA A 255 -5.11 -15.86 -16.63
N ALA A 256 -4.42 -16.99 -16.44
CA ALA A 256 -3.85 -18.03 -17.41
C ALA A 256 -2.35 -18.31 -17.97
N PHE A 257 -1.40 -17.43 -18.34
CA PHE A 257 -0.31 -17.75 -19.32
C PHE A 257 1.13 -18.21 -18.84
N ASP A 258 1.84 -18.94 -19.72
CA ASP A 258 3.30 -19.18 -19.87
C ASP A 258 4.32 -18.00 -19.58
N ARG A 259 5.57 -18.31 -19.16
CA ARG A 259 6.77 -17.40 -19.07
C ARG A 259 7.04 -16.70 -20.41
N ASP A 260 6.70 -17.37 -21.51
CA ASP A 260 7.28 -17.17 -22.85
C ASP A 260 6.26 -16.86 -23.99
N GLY A 261 5.31 -17.76 -24.34
CA GLY A 261 4.27 -17.45 -25.33
C GLY A 261 3.44 -18.56 -26.03
N ASP A 262 3.13 -19.72 -25.45
CA ASP A 262 2.08 -20.64 -25.96
C ASP A 262 1.14 -21.19 -24.85
N LEU A 263 0.15 -22.01 -25.24
CA LEU A 263 -1.12 -22.21 -24.50
C LEU A 263 -1.09 -23.02 -23.18
N LEU A 264 -1.70 -22.43 -22.14
CA LEU A 264 -2.29 -23.09 -20.96
C LEU A 264 -3.83 -23.22 -21.08
N ASP A 265 -4.49 -23.95 -20.16
CA ASP A 265 -5.95 -24.21 -20.22
C ASP A 265 -6.75 -24.24 -18.88
N TRP A 266 -6.22 -23.67 -17.81
CA TRP A 266 -6.89 -23.31 -16.54
C TRP A 266 -7.85 -22.12 -16.70
N ASN A 267 -9.12 -22.18 -16.29
CA ASN A 267 -10.04 -21.03 -16.40
C ASN A 267 -11.24 -21.08 -15.49
N PRO A 268 -11.32 -20.14 -14.56
CA PRO A 268 -12.60 -19.78 -13.97
C PRO A 268 -13.67 -19.28 -14.97
N GLY A 269 -14.33 -18.14 -14.78
CA GLY A 269 -15.14 -17.55 -15.86
C GLY A 269 -16.57 -17.31 -15.48
N THR A 270 -17.05 -16.08 -15.63
CA THR A 270 -18.31 -15.68 -15.02
C THR A 270 -19.08 -14.56 -15.74
N ASP A 271 -19.63 -13.59 -14.99
CA ASP A 271 -20.15 -12.27 -15.41
C ASP A 271 -19.74 -11.07 -14.48
N GLY A 272 -18.59 -11.12 -13.81
CA GLY A 272 -17.83 -10.02 -13.14
C GLY A 272 -16.91 -10.64 -12.05
N ALA A 273 -15.70 -10.25 -11.56
CA ALA A 273 -14.73 -9.16 -11.75
C ALA A 273 -13.52 -8.85 -10.72
N VAL A 274 -12.78 -9.79 -10.08
CA VAL A 274 -11.86 -10.04 -8.83
C VAL A 274 -10.67 -9.09 -8.31
N ASN A 275 -10.27 -9.00 -6.99
CA ASN A 275 -9.08 -8.19 -6.43
C ASN A 275 -7.85 -8.90 -5.67
N ALA A 276 -6.75 -9.51 -6.15
CA ALA A 276 -5.42 -9.81 -5.47
C ALA A 276 -5.12 -11.28 -5.36
N LEU A 277 -4.35 -11.85 -4.44
CA LEU A 277 -4.06 -13.31 -4.27
C LEU A 277 -2.86 -13.49 -3.29
N VAL A 278 -2.29 -14.72 -3.09
CA VAL A 278 -0.86 -15.23 -2.95
C VAL A 278 -0.79 -16.77 -2.90
N ILE A 279 0.38 -17.31 -2.56
CA ILE A 279 0.95 -18.67 -2.62
C ILE A 279 0.77 -19.52 -1.40
N HIS A 280 0.47 -20.81 -1.58
CA HIS A 280 1.01 -21.84 -0.69
C HIS A 280 0.97 -23.23 -1.32
N GLU A 281 2.00 -24.05 -1.08
CA GLU A 281 2.02 -25.49 -1.41
C GLU A 281 1.60 -25.83 -2.86
N GLY A 282 1.96 -24.97 -3.82
CA GLY A 282 1.62 -25.09 -5.26
C GLY A 282 0.16 -24.77 -5.59
N VAL A 283 -0.59 -24.32 -4.58
CA VAL A 283 -2.02 -24.10 -4.65
C VAL A 283 -2.30 -22.62 -4.46
N ILE A 284 -3.36 -22.15 -5.11
CA ILE A 284 -3.46 -20.77 -5.52
C ILE A 284 -4.81 -20.11 -5.16
N TYR A 285 -4.82 -18.83 -4.75
CA TYR A 285 -5.92 -18.34 -3.90
C TYR A 285 -6.43 -16.88 -4.13
N ALA A 286 -7.73 -16.73 -4.44
CA ALA A 286 -8.53 -15.76 -5.21
C ALA A 286 -9.88 -15.34 -4.58
N GLY A 287 -10.77 -14.51 -5.22
CA GLY A 287 -11.16 -13.23 -4.57
C GLY A 287 -12.15 -12.21 -5.11
N GLY A 288 -13.49 -12.37 -5.00
CA GLY A 288 -14.26 -11.15 -5.23
C GLY A 288 -15.74 -10.89 -5.00
N ASN A 289 -16.14 -9.60 -5.22
CA ASN A 289 -17.48 -8.95 -5.36
C ASN A 289 -18.32 -9.57 -6.48
N PHE A 290 -17.89 -10.77 -6.83
CA PHE A 290 -18.45 -11.64 -7.79
C PHE A 290 -19.57 -12.27 -7.13
N ARG A 291 -20.72 -11.98 -7.69
CA ARG A 291 -21.91 -12.67 -7.33
C ARG A 291 -21.65 -14.16 -7.07
N ARG A 292 -20.74 -14.83 -7.79
CA ARG A 292 -20.91 -16.21 -8.14
C ARG A 292 -19.60 -16.97 -8.53
N ALA A 293 -19.35 -18.19 -8.04
CA ALA A 293 -18.48 -19.19 -8.67
C ALA A 293 -18.88 -20.66 -8.49
N GLY A 294 -18.41 -21.53 -9.38
CA GLY A 294 -18.66 -22.97 -9.37
C GLY A 294 -18.64 -23.72 -10.69
N GLY A 295 -18.09 -23.20 -11.79
CA GLY A 295 -18.52 -23.64 -13.13
C GLY A 295 -19.96 -23.35 -13.53
N CYS A 296 -20.75 -22.91 -12.55
CA CYS A 296 -22.11 -23.42 -12.40
C CYS A 296 -23.17 -22.35 -12.58
N GLU A 297 -24.41 -22.82 -12.54
CA GLU A 297 -25.62 -22.10 -12.95
C GLU A 297 -26.71 -22.05 -11.86
N ALA A 298 -26.47 -22.56 -10.64
CA ALA A 298 -27.51 -22.65 -9.58
C ALA A 298 -27.01 -23.05 -8.16
N TRP A 299 -26.56 -24.31 -8.03
CA TRP A 299 -25.90 -24.90 -6.86
C TRP A 299 -24.77 -25.79 -7.41
N GLY A 300 -23.72 -26.02 -6.63
CA GLY A 300 -22.35 -25.92 -7.17
C GLY A 300 -21.71 -24.58 -6.80
N CYS A 301 -22.48 -23.72 -6.12
CA CYS A 301 -22.47 -22.31 -6.43
C CYS A 301 -22.27 -21.39 -5.23
N ARG A 302 -21.24 -20.57 -5.37
CA ARG A 302 -20.38 -19.96 -4.33
C ARG A 302 -19.99 -18.54 -4.73
N ASP A 303 -19.11 -17.84 -4.00
CA ASP A 303 -19.24 -16.37 -3.89
C ASP A 303 -18.25 -15.79 -2.86
N ARG A 304 -17.68 -14.60 -3.08
CA ARG A 304 -17.12 -13.70 -2.04
C ARG A 304 -16.24 -14.12 -0.82
N LEU A 305 -15.95 -15.36 -0.54
CA LEU A 305 -14.76 -15.98 0.09
C LEU A 305 -14.66 -17.25 -0.79
N ALA A 306 -13.57 -17.78 -1.33
CA ALA A 306 -13.58 -19.12 -1.86
C ALA A 306 -12.24 -19.80 -2.17
N ALA A 307 -12.27 -21.09 -2.45
CA ALA A 307 -11.24 -22.14 -2.38
C ALA A 307 -10.77 -22.68 -3.80
N PHE A 308 -9.63 -23.38 -4.03
CA PHE A 308 -8.97 -23.72 -5.34
C PHE A 308 -7.85 -24.93 -5.18
N THR A 309 -6.98 -25.49 -6.12
CA THR A 309 -5.96 -26.66 -6.26
C THR A 309 -5.18 -26.50 -7.64
N PRO A 310 -4.28 -27.26 -8.32
CA PRO A 310 -3.46 -26.65 -9.45
C PRO A 310 -4.05 -26.26 -10.87
N GLU A 311 -4.89 -27.05 -11.57
CA GLU A 311 -5.37 -26.97 -13.00
C GLU A 311 -6.77 -26.32 -13.49
N GLY A 312 -7.74 -25.90 -12.65
CA GLY A 312 -9.15 -25.39 -12.83
C GLY A 312 -10.13 -25.35 -11.58
N GLU A 313 -10.80 -26.49 -11.21
CA GLU A 313 -11.77 -27.06 -10.14
C GLU A 313 -12.94 -26.41 -9.35
N LEU A 314 -13.71 -27.24 -8.55
CA LEU A 314 -14.46 -26.85 -7.33
C LEU A 314 -14.67 -28.03 -6.21
N ALA A 315 -14.59 -27.97 -4.82
CA ALA A 315 -14.79 -29.15 -3.80
C ALA A 315 -15.15 -29.01 -2.22
N PRO A 316 -14.36 -28.78 -1.07
CA PRO A 316 -14.88 -28.65 0.39
C PRO A 316 -15.11 -27.35 1.36
N TRP A 317 -14.24 -26.32 1.62
CA TRP A 317 -14.24 -25.07 2.53
C TRP A 317 -15.42 -24.03 2.72
N ASN A 318 -16.74 -24.18 2.48
CA ASN A 318 -17.59 -22.96 2.17
C ASN A 318 -18.20 -21.97 3.20
N PRO A 319 -18.02 -22.08 4.48
CA PRO A 319 -18.63 -20.14 6.03
C PRO A 319 -18.26 -18.64 5.96
N GLY A 320 -18.28 -17.90 4.84
CA GLY A 320 -17.63 -16.59 4.77
C GLY A 320 -18.25 -15.27 5.40
N ALA A 321 -19.03 -14.37 4.74
CA ALA A 321 -19.65 -13.12 5.29
C ALA A 321 -20.75 -12.43 4.42
N SER A 322 -20.70 -11.11 4.08
CA SER A 322 -21.06 -10.52 2.74
C SER A 322 -20.86 -9.00 2.57
N SER A 323 -19.75 -8.63 1.90
CA SER A 323 -19.66 -7.69 0.77
C SER A 323 -18.20 -7.58 0.25
N ARG A 324 -17.69 -6.48 -0.44
CA ARG A 324 -16.41 -6.11 -1.25
C ARG A 324 -15.08 -6.91 -1.00
N VAL A 325 -13.86 -6.64 -1.53
CA VAL A 325 -12.47 -6.89 -0.95
C VAL A 325 -11.35 -5.98 -1.65
N ASN A 326 -10.01 -6.21 -1.59
CA ASN A 326 -8.85 -5.46 -2.23
C ASN A 326 -7.41 -6.13 -2.25
N ALA A 327 -6.67 -6.57 -1.19
CA ALA A 327 -5.42 -7.39 -1.31
C ALA A 327 -4.98 -8.32 -0.14
N LEU A 328 -3.87 -9.08 -0.32
CA LEU A 328 -3.59 -10.43 0.27
C LEU A 328 -2.14 -11.04 0.08
N THR A 329 -1.78 -12.19 0.73
CA THR A 329 -0.35 -12.60 1.14
C THR A 329 -0.09 -13.91 2.01
N ILE A 330 1.15 -14.36 2.41
CA ILE A 330 1.45 -15.59 3.23
C ILE A 330 2.66 -15.77 4.25
N ALA A 331 2.42 -16.45 5.41
CA ALA A 331 3.30 -17.45 6.10
C ALA A 331 2.51 -18.51 6.89
N ASP A 332 3.21 -19.37 7.65
CA ASP A 332 2.74 -20.28 8.70
C ASP A 332 1.47 -21.10 8.41
N GLY A 333 1.37 -21.46 7.13
CA GLY A 333 0.69 -22.66 6.67
C GLY A 333 -0.76 -22.73 7.07
N VAL A 334 -1.44 -21.58 7.10
CA VAL A 334 -2.89 -21.41 7.25
C VAL A 334 -3.26 -19.94 7.04
N ILE A 335 -4.28 -19.64 6.25
CA ILE A 335 -4.73 -18.27 5.86
C ILE A 335 -4.97 -17.35 7.12
N TYR A 336 -5.00 -16.01 7.00
CA TYR A 336 -5.32 -14.84 7.91
C TYR A 336 -6.17 -13.83 7.04
N ALA A 337 -6.54 -12.54 7.34
CA ALA A 337 -7.39 -11.58 6.51
C ALA A 337 -8.06 -10.18 6.92
N GLY A 338 -8.78 -9.43 6.04
CA GLY A 338 -9.39 -8.12 6.37
C GLY A 338 -10.59 -7.56 5.57
N GLY A 339 -10.90 -6.28 5.75
CA GLY A 339 -11.87 -5.43 5.04
C GLY A 339 -13.40 -5.43 5.19
N ILE A 340 -14.01 -4.29 4.83
CA ILE A 340 -15.40 -3.79 4.84
C ILE A 340 -16.69 -4.66 4.64
N PHE A 341 -16.79 -5.95 5.00
CA PHE A 341 -18.08 -6.44 5.62
C PHE A 341 -18.69 -6.10 7.19
N ALA A 342 -19.80 -6.86 6.79
CA ALA A 342 -21.09 -7.43 7.24
C ALA A 342 -21.20 -8.22 8.60
N GLN A 343 -20.80 -9.47 8.93
CA GLN A 343 -20.70 -10.10 10.29
C GLN A 343 -20.25 -11.61 10.25
N ALA A 344 -19.36 -11.96 9.32
CA ALA A 344 -18.73 -13.23 8.94
C ALA A 344 -18.71 -14.45 9.85
N GLY A 345 -18.27 -15.57 9.27
CA GLY A 345 -17.71 -16.68 10.02
C GLY A 345 -18.55 -17.93 10.06
N GLY A 346 -19.72 -17.91 9.41
CA GLY A 346 -20.67 -19.00 9.48
C GLY A 346 -21.61 -18.99 10.69
N CYS A 347 -21.84 -17.82 11.32
CA CYS A 347 -22.36 -17.78 12.70
C CYS A 347 -23.32 -16.58 13.09
N GLU A 348 -23.89 -16.45 14.32
CA GLU A 348 -25.00 -15.50 14.72
C GLU A 348 -24.95 -15.01 16.21
N GLY A 349 -25.27 -13.74 16.56
CA GLY A 349 -25.13 -13.15 17.93
C GLY A 349 -23.82 -12.42 18.31
N ALA A 350 -23.53 -12.15 19.60
CA ALA A 350 -22.33 -11.38 20.03
C ALA A 350 -21.00 -12.15 19.97
N SER A 351 -21.07 -13.47 20.18
CA SER A 351 -19.94 -14.35 20.44
C SER A 351 -19.12 -14.71 19.20
N CYS A 352 -19.64 -14.42 17.99
CA CYS A 352 -18.87 -14.26 16.75
C CYS A 352 -18.85 -12.78 16.39
N ARG A 353 -18.90 -12.43 15.13
CA ARG A 353 -17.84 -11.63 14.58
C ARG A 353 -18.42 -10.57 13.67
N ARG A 354 -17.97 -9.32 13.75
CA ARG A 354 -18.28 -8.25 12.79
C ARG A 354 -17.08 -7.97 11.88
N TYR A 355 -16.10 -7.11 12.20
CA TYR A 355 -15.06 -6.53 11.28
C TYR A 355 -13.50 -6.97 11.16
N LEU A 356 -12.90 -8.14 11.55
CA LEU A 356 -11.53 -8.72 11.19
C LEU A 356 -11.33 -10.13 11.79
N ALA A 357 -11.00 -11.13 10.97
CA ALA A 357 -11.21 -12.57 11.26
C ALA A 357 -10.09 -13.68 11.62
N ALA A 358 -10.25 -15.07 11.58
CA ALA A 358 -9.17 -16.16 11.80
C ALA A 358 -9.32 -17.80 11.69
N PHE A 359 -9.61 -18.61 10.60
CA PHE A 359 -9.62 -20.15 10.36
C PHE A 359 -8.26 -21.11 10.38
N ASP A 360 -8.19 -22.47 10.69
CA ASP A 360 -7.12 -23.65 10.70
C ASP A 360 -7.07 -24.88 9.62
N THR A 361 -6.14 -24.97 8.67
CA THR A 361 -6.13 -25.83 7.43
C THR A 361 -7.40 -25.94 6.47
N LYS A 362 -8.65 -26.36 6.83
CA LYS A 362 -9.86 -26.40 5.88
C LYS A 362 -11.37 -26.02 6.27
N GLY A 363 -11.81 -25.66 7.51
CA GLY A 363 -12.86 -24.61 7.91
C GLY A 363 -13.73 -24.67 9.26
N GLU A 364 -13.49 -24.05 10.50
CA GLU A 364 -14.02 -24.18 11.97
C GLU A 364 -14.34 -22.97 12.92
N LEU A 365 -13.50 -21.97 13.31
CA LEU A 365 -13.74 -20.90 14.38
C LEU A 365 -12.62 -20.55 15.55
N LEU A 366 -11.67 -19.51 15.63
CA LEU A 366 -10.43 -19.36 16.56
C LEU A 366 -10.66 -18.24 17.58
N SER A 367 -9.90 -18.31 18.68
CA SER A 367 -9.72 -17.32 19.73
C SER A 367 -8.75 -16.15 19.47
N TRP A 368 -7.90 -16.06 18.41
CA TRP A 368 -7.36 -14.74 17.99
C TRP A 368 -8.60 -13.95 17.76
N ALA A 369 -8.83 -12.94 18.64
CA ALA A 369 -10.29 -10.46 18.84
C ALA A 369 -9.71 -8.98 18.59
N PRO A 370 -9.69 -8.43 17.34
CA PRO A 370 -8.81 -7.31 17.09
C PRO A 370 -9.63 -6.02 17.04
N GLU A 371 -9.48 -4.94 17.79
CA GLU A 371 -10.46 -3.83 17.81
C GLU A 371 -10.21 -2.61 16.86
N VAL A 372 -10.64 -2.66 15.57
CA VAL A 372 -10.64 -1.57 14.54
C VAL A 372 -12.06 -1.10 14.13
N ASP A 373 -12.29 -0.09 13.23
CA ASP A 373 -13.66 0.22 12.76
C ASP A 373 -14.02 0.63 11.34
N ARG A 374 -13.09 0.88 10.44
CA ARG A 374 -13.51 1.29 9.10
C ARG A 374 -13.33 0.12 8.10
N GLU A 375 -13.68 0.23 6.82
CA GLU A 375 -12.90 -0.14 5.60
C GLU A 375 -12.02 -1.45 5.36
N ILE A 376 -10.82 -1.65 5.97
CA ILE A 376 -9.59 -2.49 5.68
C ILE A 376 -9.30 -3.01 4.22
N ASN A 377 -8.10 -2.92 3.59
CA ASN A 377 -7.86 -3.08 2.12
C ASN A 377 -6.87 -4.09 1.59
N ALA A 378 -5.74 -4.34 2.18
CA ALA A 378 -4.76 -5.18 1.52
C ALA A 378 -3.77 -5.70 2.49
N LEU A 379 -3.19 -6.85 2.21
CA LEU A 379 -2.54 -7.52 3.29
C LEU A 379 -1.34 -8.32 2.89
N ALA A 380 -0.45 -8.55 3.86
CA ALA A 380 0.92 -9.05 3.62
C ALA A 380 1.50 -10.06 4.70
N VAL A 381 2.80 -10.47 4.89
CA VAL A 381 3.49 -11.37 5.93
C VAL A 381 5.08 -11.45 6.19
N ALA A 382 5.62 -11.45 7.46
CA ALA A 382 6.69 -12.31 8.12
C ALA A 382 7.23 -11.93 9.58
N ASP A 383 8.08 -12.78 10.21
CA ASP A 383 8.88 -12.64 11.47
C ASP A 383 8.20 -12.61 12.87
N GLY A 384 6.90 -12.73 12.92
CA GLY A 384 6.11 -12.56 14.12
C GLY A 384 5.83 -11.11 14.53
N ILE A 385 5.33 -10.27 13.62
CA ILE A 385 4.62 -8.98 13.69
C ILE A 385 3.79 -8.68 12.37
N VAL A 386 2.44 -8.89 12.24
CA VAL A 386 1.56 -8.85 10.97
C VAL A 386 1.24 -7.44 10.31
N TYR A 387 2.18 -6.55 9.92
CA TYR A 387 2.15 -5.08 9.50
C TYR A 387 0.96 -4.40 8.68
N ALA A 388 0.43 -3.16 8.88
CA ALA A 388 -0.60 -2.52 7.97
C ALA A 388 -1.13 -1.05 8.04
N GLY A 389 -1.96 -0.59 7.05
CA GLY A 389 -2.61 0.76 6.95
C GLY A 389 -4.13 0.95 6.64
N GLY A 390 -4.63 2.16 6.22
CA GLY A 390 -6.06 2.45 6.19
C GLY A 390 -6.88 3.74 5.90
N ARG A 391 -7.89 3.92 6.78
CA ARG A 391 -9.03 4.89 6.83
C ARG A 391 -9.91 4.73 8.17
N PHE A 392 -9.46 4.37 9.44
CA PHE A 392 -9.98 4.43 10.90
C PHE A 392 -9.35 5.36 12.11
N THR A 393 -9.98 6.28 12.92
CA THR A 393 -9.77 7.09 14.23
C THR A 393 -10.58 6.69 15.59
N ARG A 394 -10.25 5.77 16.58
CA ARG A 394 -11.22 4.80 17.28
C ARG A 394 -10.80 3.64 18.27
N ALA A 395 -9.56 3.16 18.38
CA ALA A 395 -9.35 1.69 18.56
C ALA A 395 -9.10 1.11 19.98
N GLU A 396 -8.39 -0.03 20.06
CA GLU A 396 -8.04 -0.75 21.31
C GLU A 396 -6.86 -0.22 22.11
N GLY A 397 -7.08 0.04 23.40
CA GLY A 397 -6.05 0.36 24.39
C GLY A 397 -6.20 1.71 25.14
N CYS A 398 -7.30 2.45 24.97
CA CYS A 398 -7.40 3.93 24.84
C CYS A 398 -7.71 4.88 26.13
N PRO A 399 -6.91 5.88 26.65
CA PRO A 399 -7.37 6.83 27.68
C PRO A 399 -8.70 7.52 27.39
N GLU A 400 -9.15 8.17 28.42
CA GLU A 400 -10.11 9.23 28.26
C GLU A 400 -9.35 10.50 27.76
N GLY A 401 -8.93 10.54 26.48
CA GLY A 401 -8.00 11.60 25.98
C GLY A 401 -8.01 12.00 24.49
N GLY A 402 -8.05 11.07 23.53
CA GLY A 402 -7.38 11.32 22.24
C GLY A 402 -5.86 11.10 22.41
N GLY A 403 -5.00 11.56 21.49
CA GLY A 403 -3.54 11.25 21.58
C GLY A 403 -3.32 9.75 21.75
N CYS A 404 -4.12 9.05 20.99
CA CYS A 404 -4.75 7.78 21.25
C CYS A 404 -3.84 6.64 20.59
N ARG A 405 -3.41 6.46 19.29
CA ARG A 405 -3.41 5.46 18.11
C ARG A 405 -4.48 5.21 16.88
N GLN A 406 -5.41 6.11 16.54
CA GLN A 406 -6.48 6.39 15.57
C GLN A 406 -6.14 6.32 14.05
N HIS A 407 -5.18 5.61 13.44
CA HIS A 407 -4.83 5.95 12.02
C HIS A 407 -3.87 5.11 11.07
N LEU A 408 -2.97 4.20 11.47
CA LEU A 408 -2.35 3.02 10.77
C LEU A 408 -2.51 1.91 11.88
N ALA A 409 -1.93 0.71 11.95
CA ALA A 409 -2.24 -0.22 13.08
C ALA A 409 -1.34 -1.46 13.17
N ALA A 410 -1.50 -2.31 14.22
CA ALA A 410 -0.38 -3.05 14.85
C ALA A 410 -0.49 -4.31 15.80
N PHE A 411 -1.47 -5.22 15.67
CA PHE A 411 -1.95 -6.44 16.42
C PHE A 411 -0.93 -7.53 17.02
N ASP A 412 -1.26 -8.67 17.71
CA ASP A 412 -0.30 -9.72 18.30
C ASP A 412 -0.87 -11.20 18.71
N LEU A 413 -0.45 -11.96 19.79
CA LEU A 413 -0.76 -13.38 20.24
C LEU A 413 -1.59 -13.88 21.55
N GLU A 414 -2.31 -13.14 22.44
CA GLU A 414 -2.78 -13.57 23.81
C GLU A 414 -3.71 -12.72 24.78
N GLY A 415 -4.15 -11.43 24.80
CA GLY A 415 -4.54 -10.43 23.79
C GLY A 415 -4.13 -8.94 24.02
N HIS A 416 -3.47 -8.27 23.04
CA HIS A 416 -2.68 -6.99 23.07
C HIS A 416 -2.27 -6.20 21.74
N VAL A 417 -2.11 -4.88 21.83
CA VAL A 417 -1.54 -3.95 20.82
C VAL A 417 -0.01 -4.09 20.53
N THR A 418 0.60 -4.75 19.50
CA THR A 418 2.10 -4.53 19.32
C THR A 418 2.38 -3.06 19.30
N PRO A 419 3.49 -2.61 19.89
CA PRO A 419 3.19 -1.58 20.86
C PRO A 419 2.66 -0.20 20.30
N TRP A 420 3.11 0.39 19.17
CA TRP A 420 2.27 1.07 18.13
C TRP A 420 2.03 2.63 17.98
N ASN A 421 2.58 3.57 17.11
CA ASN A 421 1.84 4.88 16.68
C ASN A 421 1.98 5.70 15.27
N PRO A 422 2.91 5.61 14.24
CA PRO A 422 3.22 6.21 12.81
C PRO A 422 2.50 7.09 11.61
N GLY A 423 2.31 8.43 11.49
CA GLY A 423 1.51 9.13 10.36
C GLY A 423 0.97 10.64 10.56
N ALA A 424 -0.07 11.34 9.96
CA ALA A 424 -0.74 11.32 8.60
C ALA A 424 -1.96 12.27 8.15
N ASP A 425 -2.65 12.13 6.95
CA ASP A 425 -3.89 12.94 6.56
C ASP A 425 -4.99 12.50 5.48
N GLY A 426 -4.73 11.96 4.26
CA GLY A 426 -5.78 11.76 3.17
C GLY A 426 -6.25 10.30 2.82
N GLU A 427 -7.03 9.95 1.76
CA GLU A 427 -7.88 8.72 1.67
C GLU A 427 -7.47 7.39 0.91
N VAL A 428 -7.38 6.23 1.61
CA VAL A 428 -6.08 5.49 1.70
C VAL A 428 -5.93 3.91 1.52
N HIS A 429 -6.41 3.25 0.47
CA HIS A 429 -5.49 2.40 -0.35
C HIS A 429 -5.36 0.83 -0.38
N SER A 430 -4.31 0.18 0.19
CA SER A 430 -3.42 -0.91 -0.40
C SER A 430 -2.36 -1.50 0.59
N LEU A 431 -1.48 -2.50 0.30
CA LEU A 431 -0.46 -3.12 1.23
C LEU A 431 0.58 -4.16 0.64
N VAL A 432 1.74 -4.52 1.31
CA VAL A 432 2.72 -5.71 1.24
C VAL A 432 4.32 -5.50 1.58
N ALA A 433 5.38 -6.43 1.69
CA ALA A 433 6.84 -6.23 2.19
C ALA A 433 8.12 -7.28 2.34
N HIS A 434 9.39 -6.94 2.84
CA HIS A 434 10.62 -7.85 3.24
C HIS A 434 12.15 -7.40 3.53
N ASP A 435 13.00 -8.32 4.08
CA ASP A 435 14.47 -8.37 4.41
C ASP A 435 14.97 -7.30 5.38
N GLY A 436 14.10 -6.93 6.29
CA GLY A 436 14.45 -5.96 7.29
C GLY A 436 14.95 -4.64 6.72
N VAL A 437 14.54 -4.24 5.51
CA VAL A 437 13.98 -2.89 5.39
C VAL A 437 12.87 -2.75 4.38
N ILE A 438 11.82 -2.09 4.83
CA ILE A 438 10.49 -2.54 4.52
C ILE A 438 9.51 -1.39 4.90
N TYR A 439 8.96 -0.34 4.22
CA TYR A 439 8.70 0.21 2.87
C TYR A 439 7.17 0.54 2.56
N ALA A 440 6.66 1.73 2.12
CA ALA A 440 5.16 2.01 2.16
C ALA A 440 4.58 3.26 1.41
N GLY A 441 3.31 3.79 1.59
CA GLY A 441 2.63 4.89 0.81
C GLY A 441 1.10 5.32 0.87
N GLY A 442 0.70 6.55 0.47
CA GLY A 442 -0.68 7.17 0.30
C GLY A 442 -0.97 8.64 -0.21
N GLU A 443 -1.79 9.52 0.43
CA GLU A 443 -2.40 10.83 -0.09
C GLU A 443 -1.69 12.21 0.23
N PHE A 444 -2.30 13.32 0.73
CA PHE A 444 -1.66 14.66 0.82
C PHE A 444 -1.03 15.24 2.14
N SER A 445 -1.68 15.50 3.32
CA SER A 445 -1.25 16.69 4.17
C SER A 445 -0.66 16.67 5.63
N GLN A 446 -0.70 15.66 6.55
CA GLN A 446 -0.04 15.70 7.90
C GLN A 446 0.78 14.46 8.54
N ALA A 447 1.94 13.93 8.05
CA ALA A 447 2.96 13.10 8.76
C ALA A 447 4.47 13.39 8.46
N GLY A 448 5.39 13.21 9.42
CA GLY A 448 6.82 13.51 9.37
C GLY A 448 7.53 14.27 10.45
N GLY A 449 7.29 14.04 11.71
CA GLY A 449 8.10 14.52 12.84
C GLY A 449 7.83 15.87 13.36
N CYS A 450 6.65 16.31 13.02
CA CYS A 450 6.60 17.65 12.56
C CYS A 450 5.17 18.15 12.64
N GLU A 451 4.99 18.82 13.75
CA GLU A 451 4.38 20.13 13.71
C GLU A 451 5.10 21.12 12.72
N VAL A 452 5.97 20.67 11.76
CA VAL A 452 7.00 21.46 11.07
C VAL A 452 7.31 21.05 9.61
N GLU A 453 8.53 20.58 9.27
CA GLU A 453 9.09 20.80 7.92
C GLU A 453 9.77 19.59 7.31
N GLY A 454 9.41 19.35 6.07
CA GLY A 454 10.14 18.47 5.20
C GLY A 454 9.83 17.06 5.64
N CYS A 455 8.55 16.78 5.88
CA CYS A 455 7.93 15.72 6.62
C CYS A 455 7.46 14.50 5.87
N ARG A 456 7.66 13.34 6.50
CA ARG A 456 7.32 11.99 6.14
C ARG A 456 5.87 11.77 5.74
N GLY A 457 5.39 12.44 4.70
CA GLY A 457 4.29 12.16 3.79
C GLY A 457 4.20 10.74 3.25
N GLY A 458 3.39 10.55 2.23
CA GLY A 458 3.66 9.68 1.11
C GLY A 458 4.07 8.27 1.45
N LEU A 459 4.98 7.79 0.62
CA LEU A 459 5.86 6.65 0.75
C LEU A 459 6.16 6.36 2.27
N ALA A 460 6.43 5.12 2.77
CA ALA A 460 7.21 4.83 4.02
C ALA A 460 7.86 3.43 4.36
N ALA A 461 9.10 3.28 3.88
CA ALA A 461 10.34 2.64 4.41
C ALA A 461 10.58 1.75 5.67
N PHE A 462 9.62 1.33 6.48
CA PHE A 462 9.79 0.73 7.85
C PHE A 462 10.99 -0.28 8.19
N TYR A 463 11.58 -0.32 9.42
CA TYR A 463 12.94 -0.91 9.76
C TYR A 463 12.99 -1.67 11.18
N PRO A 464 14.01 -1.85 12.11
CA PRO A 464 13.92 -2.75 13.33
C PRO A 464 13.20 -2.47 14.70
N ASP A 465 12.90 -1.27 15.22
CA ASP A 465 12.33 -1.05 16.57
C ASP A 465 11.56 0.27 16.90
N GLY A 466 10.84 0.95 16.00
CA GLY A 466 10.06 2.19 16.12
C GLY A 466 10.40 3.33 15.16
N GLU A 467 11.54 3.21 14.52
CA GLU A 467 12.42 4.21 13.97
C GLU A 467 12.45 4.61 12.46
N LEU A 468 12.05 5.83 12.10
CA LEU A 468 11.83 6.25 10.70
C LEU A 468 13.03 6.67 9.79
N ALA A 469 12.94 6.36 8.48
CA ALA A 469 13.87 6.42 7.36
C ALA A 469 14.47 7.74 6.92
N ALA A 470 15.55 7.68 6.10
CA ALA A 470 16.29 8.80 5.50
C ALA A 470 15.80 9.15 4.11
N TRP A 471 15.69 8.11 3.29
CA TRP A 471 15.23 8.14 1.92
C TRP A 471 13.99 9.01 1.72
N ASN A 472 14.17 10.15 1.09
CA ASN A 472 13.12 11.13 0.98
C ASN A 472 12.25 10.95 -0.25
N PRO A 473 11.01 11.42 -0.13
CA PRO A 473 10.21 11.86 -1.24
C PRO A 473 9.11 12.89 -0.96
N GLY A 474 9.34 14.19 -1.07
CA GLY A 474 8.28 15.24 -1.04
C GLY A 474 7.19 15.14 -2.12
N LEU A 475 6.23 14.20 -1.99
CA LEU A 475 5.21 13.66 -2.94
C LEU A 475 3.92 14.58 -3.15
N ASP A 476 3.17 14.57 -4.30
CA ASP A 476 1.96 15.37 -4.68
C ASP A 476 0.49 14.78 -4.71
N TYR A 477 0.09 13.66 -5.36
CA TYR A 477 -1.35 13.17 -5.50
C TYR A 477 -2.05 12.11 -4.54
N GLU A 478 -2.81 11.08 -5.04
CA GLU A 478 -3.79 10.18 -4.32
C GLU A 478 -3.25 8.80 -3.83
N VAL A 479 -3.20 7.75 -4.69
CA VAL A 479 -2.32 6.54 -4.70
C VAL A 479 -2.77 5.17 -4.16
N TYR A 480 -2.32 4.08 -4.82
CA TYR A 480 -2.80 2.73 -4.55
C TYR A 480 -1.73 1.53 -4.73
N ALA A 481 -0.36 1.70 -4.76
CA ALA A 481 0.72 0.69 -5.20
C ALA A 481 2.09 0.36 -4.50
N LEU A 482 3.02 -0.58 -4.88
CA LEU A 482 4.45 -0.85 -4.39
C LEU A 482 4.91 -2.37 -4.73
N ALA A 483 6.21 -2.89 -4.90
CA ALA A 483 6.84 -4.34 -4.68
C ALA A 483 8.00 -5.14 -5.50
N VAL A 484 8.40 -6.38 -5.14
CA VAL A 484 9.73 -7.00 -5.40
C VAL A 484 9.95 -8.53 -5.66
N ALA A 485 10.88 -9.08 -6.46
CA ALA A 485 11.39 -8.74 -7.79
C ALA A 485 12.92 -8.66 -8.08
N GLY A 486 13.85 -9.23 -7.29
CA GLY A 486 15.32 -9.23 -7.53
C GLY A 486 16.09 -7.87 -7.77
N ASP A 487 17.26 -7.55 -7.17
CA ASP A 487 18.02 -6.24 -7.20
C ASP A 487 17.41 -4.91 -6.65
N ALA A 488 16.13 -4.54 -6.88
CA ALA A 488 15.67 -3.13 -6.84
C ALA A 488 14.36 -2.71 -6.00
N LEU A 489 13.62 -1.56 -6.26
CA LEU A 489 12.45 -0.83 -5.58
C LEU A 489 11.10 -0.11 -6.31
N TYR A 490 10.02 -0.73 -6.95
CA TYR A 490 8.80 -0.36 -7.85
C TYR A 490 7.54 0.41 -7.30
N VAL A 491 7.14 1.59 -7.89
CA VAL A 491 6.10 2.60 -7.44
C VAL A 491 4.81 2.65 -8.37
N GLY A 492 3.60 3.10 -7.93
CA GLY A 492 2.72 4.11 -8.63
C GLY A 492 1.21 4.37 -8.25
N GLY A 493 0.49 5.19 -9.03
CA GLY A 493 -0.88 5.74 -8.85
C GLY A 493 -1.12 6.82 -9.94
N ASP A 494 -2.24 7.57 -9.95
CA ASP A 494 -2.55 8.77 -10.77
C ASP A 494 -1.52 9.92 -10.69
N LEU A 495 -0.22 9.63 -10.91
CA LEU A 495 0.89 10.53 -10.66
C LEU A 495 1.12 11.79 -11.55
N GLU A 496 1.67 12.90 -11.03
CA GLU A 496 2.28 13.91 -11.95
C GLU A 496 3.71 14.51 -11.68
N PHE A 497 4.27 14.74 -10.46
CA PHE A 497 5.44 15.68 -10.29
C PHE A 497 6.73 15.33 -9.42
N VAL A 498 7.51 16.39 -9.04
CA VAL A 498 8.65 16.80 -8.11
C VAL A 498 9.21 18.17 -8.59
N ALA A 499 10.35 18.64 -8.06
CA ALA A 499 11.09 19.78 -8.58
C ALA A 499 11.70 19.52 -9.99
N GLY A 500 12.05 18.27 -10.33
CA GLY A 500 12.81 17.87 -11.52
C GLY A 500 12.10 18.05 -12.87
N GLY A 501 11.72 16.94 -13.54
CA GLY A 501 10.95 17.00 -14.79
C GLY A 501 9.96 15.85 -15.03
N ARG A 502 8.77 16.19 -15.55
CA ARG A 502 7.60 15.31 -15.66
C ARG A 502 7.80 14.33 -16.82
N ARG A 503 8.23 13.12 -16.50
CA ARG A 503 7.44 11.94 -16.84
C ARG A 503 6.18 12.05 -15.98
N GLU A 504 5.09 11.42 -16.36
CA GLU A 504 3.96 11.33 -15.44
C GLU A 504 4.06 10.00 -14.75
N HIS A 505 2.98 9.70 -14.11
CA HIS A 505 2.42 8.43 -13.88
C HIS A 505 3.30 7.04 -13.58
N LEU A 506 4.66 6.84 -13.85
CA LEU A 506 5.71 5.73 -13.50
C LEU A 506 7.29 6.06 -13.70
N ALA A 507 8.38 5.38 -13.16
CA ALA A 507 9.83 5.81 -12.93
C ALA A 507 10.94 4.69 -12.76
N ALA A 508 12.06 4.85 -11.98
CA ALA A 508 12.90 3.76 -11.33
C ALA A 508 14.16 4.21 -10.45
N PHE A 509 14.83 3.44 -9.48
CA PHE A 509 16.08 3.69 -8.59
C PHE A 509 17.09 2.61 -7.73
N SER A 510 17.10 1.24 -7.71
CA SER A 510 17.53 -0.02 -6.83
C SER A 510 16.93 -0.57 -5.42
N ARG A 511 17.58 -1.09 -4.34
CA ARG A 511 17.04 -1.27 -2.91
C ARG A 511 16.86 -0.21 -1.68
N GLU A 512 17.31 1.01 -1.17
CA GLU A 512 18.13 2.32 -1.30
C GLU A 512 18.13 3.38 -2.46
N GLY A 513 17.12 4.20 -2.78
CA GLY A 513 17.03 5.28 -3.82
C GLY A 513 18.10 5.97 -4.73
N VAL A 514 18.75 5.40 -5.78
CA VAL A 514 19.68 6.07 -6.87
C VAL A 514 18.81 5.67 -8.19
N LEU A 515 17.98 6.57 -8.72
CA LEU A 515 17.13 6.46 -9.94
C LEU A 515 17.59 5.54 -11.16
N THR A 516 16.92 4.40 -11.52
CA THR A 516 17.28 3.28 -12.46
C THR A 516 16.56 3.17 -13.81
N ALA A 517 16.89 2.08 -14.53
CA ALA A 517 16.43 1.61 -15.81
C ALA A 517 15.13 0.80 -15.86
N TRP A 518 14.13 1.05 -15.02
CA TRP A 518 12.76 0.84 -15.51
C TRP A 518 12.03 2.18 -15.58
N ASN A 519 10.80 2.26 -16.15
CA ASN A 519 9.93 3.45 -16.42
C ASN A 519 9.17 3.28 -17.80
N PRO A 520 7.90 2.75 -17.80
CA PRO A 520 6.90 2.64 -18.89
C PRO A 520 6.06 3.81 -19.54
N GLY A 521 4.80 4.16 -19.14
CA GLY A 521 3.95 5.27 -19.70
C GLY A 521 2.45 5.39 -19.30
N ALA A 522 1.60 6.39 -19.74
CA ALA A 522 0.09 6.66 -19.71
C ALA A 522 -0.68 8.03 -19.87
N ASN A 523 -1.97 8.04 -19.42
CA ASN A 523 -2.97 9.11 -19.46
C ASN A 523 -4.23 8.96 -18.53
N GLY A 524 -4.22 8.26 -17.39
CA GLY A 524 -5.41 8.22 -16.51
C GLY A 524 -5.20 7.52 -15.18
N VAL A 525 -6.21 7.58 -14.27
CA VAL A 525 -6.21 7.00 -12.91
C VAL A 525 -5.94 5.53 -12.98
N VAL A 526 -4.65 5.31 -13.05
CA VAL A 526 -4.12 4.18 -12.42
C VAL A 526 -4.49 4.27 -10.95
N ASN A 527 -4.67 3.03 -10.59
CA ASN A 527 -4.86 1.15 -8.48
C ASN A 527 -3.77 -0.02 -8.09
N ALA A 528 -2.85 -0.62 -8.92
CA ALA A 528 -2.63 -1.93 -9.57
C ALA A 528 -1.31 -2.16 -10.43
N LEU A 529 -0.40 -3.10 -10.12
CA LEU A 529 0.79 -3.70 -10.77
C LEU A 529 1.16 -5.08 -10.09
N ALA A 530 1.74 -6.17 -10.71
CA ALA A 530 2.76 -7.11 -10.09
C ALA A 530 3.55 -8.20 -10.84
N ILE A 531 4.57 -8.76 -10.07
CA ILE A 531 5.78 -9.67 -10.17
C ILE A 531 5.54 -11.18 -10.58
N GLY A 532 6.48 -12.13 -10.51
CA GLY A 532 6.38 -13.45 -11.16
C GLY A 532 7.66 -14.05 -11.74
N ASN A 533 7.70 -14.44 -13.02
CA ASN A 533 8.76 -15.26 -13.63
C ASN A 533 9.42 -14.83 -15.00
N GLU A 534 8.72 -14.54 -16.11
CA GLU A 534 9.31 -13.85 -17.33
C GLU A 534 8.34 -12.98 -18.21
N ALA A 535 7.14 -12.64 -17.75
CA ALA A 535 6.04 -11.88 -18.43
C ALA A 535 5.19 -11.18 -17.33
N ILE A 536 4.39 -10.07 -17.42
CA ILE A 536 4.42 -9.11 -16.23
C ILE A 536 3.33 -8.03 -15.85
N TYR A 537 2.57 -8.01 -14.72
CA TYR A 537 1.07 -7.99 -14.76
C TYR A 537 0.14 -6.90 -14.15
N ALA A 538 -0.77 -6.24 -14.91
CA ALA A 538 -0.76 -4.78 -14.78
C ALA A 538 -1.87 -3.69 -15.12
N GLY A 539 -2.50 -2.95 -14.17
CA GLY A 539 -3.26 -1.69 -14.44
C GLY A 539 -4.43 -1.02 -13.67
N GLY A 540 -4.64 0.26 -13.93
CA GLY A 540 -5.84 1.03 -13.54
C GLY A 540 -6.70 1.38 -14.70
N GLY A 541 -7.45 2.50 -14.79
CA GLY A 541 -8.34 2.72 -15.96
C GLY A 541 -8.30 4.02 -16.77
N PHE A 542 -7.57 3.85 -17.86
CA PHE A 542 -7.15 4.65 -18.98
C PHE A 542 -7.65 4.04 -20.30
N THR A 543 -6.90 4.30 -21.39
CA THR A 543 -7.38 4.15 -22.76
C THR A 543 -6.32 3.83 -23.82
N GLN A 544 -5.00 3.73 -23.55
CA GLN A 544 -3.97 3.57 -24.61
C GLN A 544 -2.67 2.88 -24.14
N ALA A 545 -1.71 2.43 -24.98
CA ALA A 545 -0.33 2.14 -24.55
C ALA A 545 0.82 1.92 -25.53
N GLY A 546 1.79 2.82 -25.41
CA GLY A 546 3.15 2.65 -25.87
C GLY A 546 4.07 3.86 -26.00
N GLY A 547 3.65 5.08 -25.65
CA GLY A 547 4.00 6.23 -26.48
C GLY A 547 3.41 5.96 -27.85
N CYS A 548 2.23 5.32 -27.83
CA CYS A 548 1.76 4.44 -28.88
C CYS A 548 1.10 5.21 -30.01
N VAL A 549 0.72 4.42 -31.02
CA VAL A 549 -0.33 4.82 -31.92
C VAL A 549 -1.37 3.70 -31.98
N GLN A 550 -2.62 4.02 -31.61
CA GLN A 550 -3.80 3.15 -31.76
C GLN A 550 -3.85 2.55 -33.20
N PRO A 551 -4.26 1.29 -33.41
CA PRO A 551 -4.94 0.34 -32.51
C PRO A 551 -3.97 -0.62 -31.82
N ASP A 552 -2.67 -0.46 -32.09
CA ASP A 552 -1.62 -0.76 -31.14
C ASP A 552 -1.77 0.22 -29.96
N CYS A 553 -2.95 0.14 -29.33
CA CYS A 553 -3.70 1.05 -28.48
C CYS A 553 -4.58 0.28 -27.46
N ARG A 554 -4.23 -0.99 -27.17
CA ARG A 554 -3.52 -1.35 -25.91
C ARG A 554 -4.10 -0.66 -24.70
N GLN A 555 -4.76 -1.35 -23.79
CA GLN A 555 -5.20 -0.76 -22.54
C GLN A 555 -5.02 -1.95 -21.52
N HIS A 556 -4.23 -1.88 -20.47
CA HIS A 556 -4.33 -2.86 -19.36
C HIS A 556 -4.18 -4.45 -19.62
N LEU A 557 -3.47 -5.07 -20.62
CA LEU A 557 -2.82 -6.44 -20.51
C LEU A 557 -1.76 -6.87 -21.61
N ALA A 558 -0.44 -7.09 -21.37
CA ALA A 558 0.60 -7.67 -22.26
C ALA A 558 1.99 -8.17 -21.74
N ALA A 559 2.98 -8.23 -22.65
CA ALA A 559 4.42 -8.05 -22.44
C ALA A 559 4.81 -6.60 -22.77
N PHE A 560 6.05 -6.20 -22.49
CA PHE A 560 6.70 -4.92 -22.70
C PHE A 560 8.22 -5.16 -22.70
N THR A 561 8.87 -5.45 -21.53
CA THR A 561 10.06 -6.32 -21.22
C THR A 561 11.19 -5.69 -20.30
N PRO A 562 12.34 -6.30 -19.86
CA PRO A 562 13.62 -5.70 -19.36
C PRO A 562 13.79 -4.27 -18.76
N ASP A 563 13.98 -3.19 -19.56
CA ASP A 563 13.85 -1.75 -19.18
C ASP A 563 12.50 -1.13 -19.60
N GLY A 564 11.47 -1.96 -19.75
CA GLY A 564 10.16 -1.66 -20.31
C GLY A 564 10.12 -1.36 -21.82
N SER A 565 9.54 -2.23 -22.69
CA SER A 565 9.42 -2.01 -24.17
C SER A 565 8.20 -2.57 -25.01
N LEU A 566 8.39 -3.10 -26.24
CA LEU A 566 7.42 -3.84 -27.11
C LEU A 566 8.01 -4.87 -28.13
N ASN A 567 7.17 -5.81 -28.66
CA ASN A 567 7.25 -6.50 -29.99
C ASN A 567 6.01 -6.41 -30.98
N TYR A 568 4.96 -7.28 -30.95
CA TYR A 568 3.78 -7.28 -31.89
C TYR A 568 2.37 -7.70 -31.30
N TRP A 569 1.30 -6.86 -31.29
CA TRP A 569 0.10 -7.03 -30.41
C TRP A 569 -1.24 -6.32 -30.89
N ASN A 570 -2.48 -6.52 -30.33
CA ASN A 570 -3.77 -5.80 -30.72
C ASN A 570 -5.18 -5.91 -29.95
N PRO A 571 -5.49 -6.85 -29.01
CA PRO A 571 -6.87 -7.40 -28.70
C PRO A 571 -7.58 -7.10 -27.31
N GLY A 572 -8.47 -6.12 -27.21
CA GLY A 572 -8.82 -5.40 -25.98
C GLY A 572 -10.11 -5.60 -25.15
N ALA A 573 -10.05 -5.16 -23.88
CA ALA A 573 -10.85 -5.32 -22.64
C ALA A 573 -11.42 -4.19 -21.65
N ASN A 574 -12.14 -3.06 -21.91
CA ASN A 574 -12.41 -2.00 -20.85
C ASN A 574 -13.36 -2.25 -19.63
N ASN A 575 -12.93 -1.96 -18.36
CA ASN A 575 -13.58 -0.99 -17.40
C ASN A 575 -12.78 -0.62 -16.09
N PHE A 576 -13.13 -1.12 -14.87
CA PHE A 576 -12.66 -0.57 -13.55
C PHE A 576 -12.08 -1.54 -12.46
N VAL A 577 -10.76 -1.73 -12.42
CA VAL A 577 -9.90 -2.65 -11.62
C VAL A 577 -10.39 -3.08 -10.30
N HIS A 578 -9.99 -4.32 -10.06
CA HIS A 578 -9.78 -4.91 -8.77
C HIS A 578 -8.28 -5.32 -8.55
N ASP A 579 -7.67 -6.53 -8.78
CA ASP A 579 -6.27 -6.99 -8.37
C ASP A 579 -5.88 -8.48 -8.65
N LEU A 580 -4.59 -8.89 -8.52
CA LEU A 580 -3.86 -10.05 -9.11
C LEU A 580 -3.15 -11.09 -8.11
N ILE A 581 -2.63 -12.27 -8.52
CA ILE A 581 -1.33 -12.91 -8.02
C ILE A 581 -0.50 -13.55 -9.12
N VAL A 582 0.60 -14.26 -8.78
CA VAL A 582 1.26 -15.53 -9.26
C VAL A 582 1.24 -16.69 -8.25
N VAL A 583 1.07 -17.98 -8.67
CA VAL A 583 1.66 -19.22 -8.05
C VAL A 583 1.62 -20.41 -9.04
N ASP A 584 2.66 -20.85 -9.77
CA ASP A 584 2.59 -22.06 -10.65
C ASP A 584 1.97 -21.89 -12.07
N ASN A 585 2.34 -20.82 -12.81
CA ASN A 585 2.08 -20.64 -14.26
C ASN A 585 0.86 -19.84 -14.83
N ILE A 586 -0.19 -19.43 -14.12
CA ILE A 586 -1.53 -19.23 -14.74
C ILE A 586 -2.30 -17.85 -14.61
N ILE A 587 -1.75 -16.69 -15.07
CA ILE A 587 -2.24 -15.25 -15.21
C ILE A 587 -3.38 -14.71 -14.23
N TYR A 588 -3.88 -15.35 -13.14
CA TYR A 588 -5.07 -14.98 -12.24
C TYR A 588 -5.39 -13.48 -11.99
N ALA A 589 -6.67 -13.07 -11.81
CA ALA A 589 -7.13 -11.66 -11.83
C ALA A 589 -8.12 -10.93 -10.83
N GLY A 590 -8.52 -9.64 -10.98
CA GLY A 590 -9.66 -9.05 -11.74
C GLY A 590 -10.08 -7.52 -11.66
N GLY A 591 -11.34 -7.13 -12.03
CA GLY A 591 -11.91 -5.74 -11.90
C GLY A 591 -13.27 -5.29 -12.55
N ALA A 592 -14.07 -4.36 -12.02
CA ALA A 592 -15.47 -3.98 -12.40
C ALA A 592 -15.88 -3.69 -13.87
N PHE A 593 -16.02 -4.72 -14.70
CA PHE A 593 -16.72 -4.67 -16.00
C PHE A 593 -17.76 -5.78 -16.17
N ASP A 594 -18.38 -5.78 -17.36
CA ASP A 594 -19.57 -6.54 -17.76
C ASP A 594 -19.51 -7.07 -19.25
N ARG A 595 -18.44 -7.78 -19.66
CA ARG A 595 -18.14 -8.41 -21.00
C ARG A 595 -16.72 -8.98 -20.97
N ALA A 596 -16.33 -10.13 -21.56
CA ALA A 596 -14.91 -10.41 -21.88
C ALA A 596 -14.59 -11.56 -22.85
N GLY A 597 -13.31 -11.99 -22.90
CA GLY A 597 -12.40 -11.93 -24.05
C GLY A 597 -12.87 -11.36 -25.38
N SER A 598 -11.98 -11.29 -26.36
CA SER A 598 -12.19 -10.37 -27.48
C SER A 598 -13.19 -10.94 -28.51
N THR A 599 -13.10 -10.64 -29.81
CA THR A 599 -14.25 -10.54 -30.72
C THR A 599 -14.76 -11.72 -31.68
N ASP A 600 -14.03 -12.71 -32.30
CA ASP A 600 -14.44 -14.13 -32.79
C ASP A 600 -13.90 -15.67 -32.29
N TYR A 601 -13.42 -16.36 -31.12
CA TYR A 601 -12.68 -16.35 -29.69
C TYR A 601 -13.29 -16.16 -28.14
N CYS A 602 -14.25 -15.22 -27.69
CA CYS A 602 -15.40 -15.11 -26.66
C CYS A 602 -16.93 -15.40 -26.94
N ARG A 603 -17.62 -14.78 -27.91
CA ARG A 603 -19.06 -14.95 -28.23
C ARG A 603 -19.57 -16.41 -28.28
N GLU A 604 -18.91 -17.32 -29.01
CA GLU A 604 -19.36 -18.73 -29.21
C GLU A 604 -19.21 -19.70 -27.98
N ASN A 605 -18.57 -19.38 -26.84
CA ASN A 605 -18.58 -20.20 -25.59
C ASN A 605 -18.79 -19.37 -24.29
N GLY A 606 -19.33 -18.15 -24.38
CA GLY A 606 -19.55 -17.28 -23.23
C GLY A 606 -18.38 -16.35 -22.95
N CYS A 607 -18.59 -15.07 -23.23
CA CYS A 607 -17.72 -13.98 -22.83
C CYS A 607 -17.75 -13.93 -21.31
N ARG A 608 -16.67 -14.35 -20.67
CA ARG A 608 -16.65 -14.34 -19.21
C ARG A 608 -16.72 -12.89 -18.73
N GLU A 609 -17.16 -12.73 -17.53
CA GLU A 609 -16.84 -11.63 -16.65
C GLU A 609 -16.40 -12.40 -15.33
N GLY A 610 -15.83 -11.95 -14.21
CA GLY A 610 -14.65 -12.63 -13.54
C GLY A 610 -14.63 -13.35 -12.16
N LEU A 611 -13.63 -14.16 -11.81
CA LEU A 611 -13.16 -15.44 -12.31
C LEU A 611 -13.18 -15.57 -13.84
N ALA A 612 -12.04 -15.90 -14.47
CA ALA A 612 -11.79 -16.61 -15.74
C ALA A 612 -10.34 -17.16 -15.80
N ALA A 613 -9.68 -17.40 -16.96
CA ALA A 613 -8.20 -17.35 -17.17
C ALA A 613 -7.69 -17.53 -18.64
N PHE A 614 -6.46 -17.05 -18.98
CA PHE A 614 -6.03 -16.36 -20.24
C PHE A 614 -4.75 -16.80 -21.00
N ASP A 615 -4.60 -16.38 -22.26
CA ASP A 615 -3.50 -16.80 -23.11
C ASP A 615 -3.28 -15.94 -24.36
N SER A 616 -2.11 -16.20 -24.93
CA SER A 616 -1.35 -15.51 -25.94
C SER A 616 -1.88 -15.68 -27.37
N ALA A 617 -1.19 -16.45 -28.20
CA ALA A 617 -1.38 -16.55 -29.64
C ALA A 617 -2.62 -17.35 -30.07
N GLY A 618 -3.14 -18.19 -29.16
CA GLY A 618 -4.33 -19.01 -29.38
C GLY A 618 -5.60 -18.42 -28.76
N ALA A 619 -6.13 -19.08 -27.71
CA ALA A 619 -7.57 -19.07 -27.46
C ALA A 619 -8.04 -18.83 -26.02
N LEU A 620 -7.15 -18.69 -25.02
CA LEU A 620 -7.46 -18.84 -23.58
C LEU A 620 -8.37 -20.00 -23.16
N GLN A 621 -8.76 -20.13 -21.89
CA GLN A 621 -8.62 -21.41 -21.19
C GLN A 621 -9.92 -22.11 -20.67
N THR A 622 -10.00 -23.41 -20.35
CA THR A 622 -11.27 -24.21 -20.29
C THR A 622 -12.50 -23.72 -19.44
N TRP A 623 -12.54 -24.08 -18.16
CA TRP A 623 -13.51 -24.18 -17.01
C TRP A 623 -14.51 -22.95 -16.73
N ASN A 624 -15.45 -22.81 -15.72
CA ASN A 624 -16.72 -21.97 -15.94
C ASN A 624 -17.61 -21.12 -14.87
N PRO A 625 -17.22 -20.62 -13.67
CA PRO A 625 -18.04 -19.99 -12.54
C PRO A 625 -19.28 -18.98 -12.62
N GLY A 626 -19.70 -18.31 -13.73
CA GLY A 626 -20.92 -17.42 -13.98
C GLY A 626 -21.40 -16.31 -12.97
N VAL A 627 -21.42 -14.94 -13.17
CA VAL A 627 -21.56 -13.77 -12.16
C VAL A 627 -22.59 -12.58 -12.24
N GLY A 628 -22.27 -11.42 -12.85
CA GLY A 628 -22.72 -10.04 -12.57
C GLY A 628 -21.83 -9.12 -11.66
N GLY A 629 -21.11 -8.12 -12.21
CA GLY A 629 -20.85 -6.72 -11.71
C GLY A 629 -19.94 -6.36 -10.50
N ALA A 630 -18.69 -5.89 -10.76
CA ALA A 630 -17.65 -5.36 -9.84
C ALA A 630 -17.19 -6.35 -8.77
N VAL A 631 -15.89 -6.66 -8.56
CA VAL A 631 -15.52 -7.92 -7.85
C VAL A 631 -14.05 -7.93 -7.25
N HIS A 632 -13.66 -8.47 -6.08
CA HIS A 632 -12.56 -7.93 -5.21
C HIS A 632 -11.87 -8.87 -4.06
N THR A 633 -10.58 -9.26 -3.94
CA THR A 633 -9.71 -10.00 -2.89
C THR A 633 -9.85 -11.44 -2.38
N LEU A 634 -8.69 -12.12 -2.34
CA LEU A 634 -8.04 -13.36 -2.88
C LEU A 634 -6.78 -13.98 -2.00
N VAL A 635 -6.65 -15.13 -1.20
CA VAL A 635 -5.31 -15.87 -0.76
C VAL A 635 -5.29 -17.18 0.10
N ALA A 636 -4.17 -17.93 -0.12
CA ALA A 636 -3.06 -18.68 0.49
C ALA A 636 -2.91 -19.83 1.55
N HIS A 637 -3.57 -21.00 1.67
CA HIS A 637 -3.05 -22.26 2.33
C HIS A 637 -3.99 -23.49 2.28
N ASP A 638 -3.43 -24.71 2.27
CA ASP A 638 -4.03 -26.06 2.12
C ASP A 638 -4.06 -26.40 0.63
N GLU A 639 -5.08 -27.09 0.14
CA GLU A 639 -5.32 -27.28 -1.30
C GLU A 639 -6.66 -26.60 -1.62
N THR A 640 -6.63 -25.26 -1.71
CA THR A 640 -7.76 -24.34 -1.49
C THR A 640 -7.49 -22.92 -2.11
N LEU A 641 -8.21 -21.86 -1.72
CA LEU A 641 -8.32 -20.41 -2.15
C LEU A 641 -9.01 -19.71 -0.96
N TYR A 642 -8.95 -18.38 -0.75
CA TYR A 642 -10.02 -17.73 0.06
C TYR A 642 -10.38 -16.29 -0.56
N VAL A 643 -11.68 -15.89 -0.82
CA VAL A 643 -12.31 -14.89 -1.84
C VAL A 643 -13.01 -13.57 -1.32
N GLY A 644 -13.88 -12.81 -2.07
CA GLY A 644 -14.40 -11.50 -1.58
C GLY A 644 -15.44 -10.44 -2.17
N GLY A 645 -16.75 -10.24 -1.88
CA GLY A 645 -17.43 -8.99 -2.36
C GLY A 645 -18.92 -8.45 -2.39
N SER A 646 -19.17 -7.17 -2.75
CA SER A 646 -20.32 -6.22 -2.52
C SER A 646 -21.78 -6.54 -2.90
N PHE A 647 -22.07 -7.74 -3.35
CA PHE A 647 -23.08 -7.95 -4.38
C PHE A 647 -24.42 -8.55 -3.92
N GLN A 648 -25.13 -9.34 -4.78
CA GLN A 648 -26.45 -9.94 -4.51
C GLN A 648 -26.69 -11.47 -4.75
N THR A 649 -25.83 -12.28 -5.39
CA THR A 649 -26.12 -13.70 -5.82
C THR A 649 -25.06 -14.78 -5.45
N ALA A 650 -24.86 -15.93 -6.16
CA ALA A 650 -23.87 -17.05 -5.93
C ALA A 650 -23.60 -17.85 -7.24
N GLY A 651 -22.62 -18.78 -7.40
CA GLY A 651 -22.19 -19.44 -8.68
C GLY A 651 -23.26 -19.65 -9.78
N GLY A 652 -23.39 -18.81 -10.80
CA GLY A 652 -24.56 -18.75 -11.69
C GLY A 652 -25.98 -18.77 -11.06
N CYS A 653 -26.08 -18.84 -9.73
CA CYS A 653 -27.24 -18.83 -8.87
C CYS A 653 -27.89 -17.45 -8.95
N ASP A 654 -29.16 -17.44 -9.33
CA ASP A 654 -29.99 -16.23 -9.48
C ASP A 654 -31.19 -16.20 -8.49
N GLN A 655 -30.98 -16.71 -7.29
CA GLN A 655 -31.99 -16.97 -6.26
C GLN A 655 -31.76 -16.19 -4.94
N PRO A 656 -32.80 -15.92 -4.13
CA PRO A 656 -32.62 -15.40 -2.78
C PRO A 656 -31.88 -16.41 -1.89
N GLY A 657 -30.91 -15.95 -1.09
CA GLY A 657 -30.06 -16.86 -0.32
C GLY A 657 -29.05 -17.63 -1.18
N CYS A 658 -28.97 -17.33 -2.48
CA CYS A 658 -27.64 -17.28 -3.07
C CYS A 658 -26.80 -16.39 -2.15
N ARG A 659 -25.65 -16.94 -1.79
CA ARG A 659 -24.78 -16.41 -0.76
C ARG A 659 -24.13 -15.15 -1.34
N GLN A 660 -24.85 -14.07 -1.16
CA GLN A 660 -24.35 -13.04 -0.29
C GLN A 660 -24.16 -13.68 1.07
N GLY A 661 -22.98 -13.89 1.59
CA GLY A 661 -21.87 -14.32 0.82
C GLY A 661 -20.63 -14.23 1.64
N LEU A 662 -19.94 -15.29 1.98
CA LEU A 662 -18.56 -15.42 1.55
C LEU A 662 -18.38 -16.99 1.59
N ALA A 663 -17.47 -17.63 0.84
CA ALA A 663 -17.54 -19.04 0.39
C ALA A 663 -16.20 -19.84 0.24
N ALA A 664 -16.12 -20.75 -0.75
CA ALA A 664 -15.10 -21.78 -1.11
C ALA A 664 -15.31 -22.46 -2.50
N PHE A 665 -14.22 -22.87 -3.18
CA PHE A 665 -14.08 -23.60 -4.46
C PHE A 665 -12.82 -24.58 -4.52
N ASP A 666 -12.28 -25.16 -5.61
CA ASP A 666 -11.06 -26.06 -5.76
C ASP A 666 -10.41 -25.81 -7.16
N LEU A 667 -9.14 -26.06 -7.47
CA LEU A 667 -8.42 -25.58 -8.69
C LEU A 667 -7.63 -26.57 -9.56
N GLY A 668 -7.90 -27.89 -9.59
CA GLY A 668 -7.62 -28.94 -10.60
C GLY A 668 -8.68 -29.11 -11.73
N ASP A 669 -9.32 -30.26 -12.01
CA ASP A 669 -10.22 -30.39 -13.20
C ASP A 669 -11.77 -30.08 -13.11
N ASP A 670 -12.50 -30.30 -11.99
CA ASP A 670 -13.95 -30.63 -11.89
C ASP A 670 -15.11 -29.59 -11.73
N ASP A 671 -14.91 -28.32 -11.37
CA ASP A 671 -16.00 -27.34 -11.07
C ASP A 671 -16.98 -27.66 -9.84
N SER A 672 -16.71 -28.47 -8.76
CA SER A 672 -17.63 -28.75 -7.57
C SER A 672 -17.60 -28.01 -6.14
N LEU A 673 -18.27 -28.52 -5.08
CA LEU A 673 -18.87 -27.62 -4.05
C LEU A 673 -18.70 -27.83 -2.55
N LYS A 674 -18.35 -26.73 -1.90
CA LYS A 674 -17.90 -26.64 -0.51
C LYS A 674 -19.07 -26.42 0.52
N GLY A 675 -18.77 -26.46 1.84
CA GLY A 675 -19.65 -26.38 3.04
C GLY A 675 -20.47 -25.09 3.38
N TRP A 676 -20.01 -24.24 4.35
CA TRP A 676 -20.74 -23.15 5.06
C TRP A 676 -21.44 -22.01 4.23
N ALA A 677 -22.21 -21.12 4.88
CA ALA A 677 -23.10 -20.16 4.19
C ALA A 677 -23.56 -18.86 4.95
N PRO A 678 -22.67 -17.91 5.29
CA PRO A 678 -23.00 -16.56 5.79
C PRO A 678 -23.45 -15.50 4.78
N VAL A 679 -24.27 -14.53 5.26
CA VAL A 679 -25.22 -13.60 4.59
C VAL A 679 -25.62 -12.41 5.52
N ALA A 680 -25.84 -11.12 5.17
CA ALA A 680 -25.11 -10.24 4.22
C ALA A 680 -25.48 -8.69 4.20
N ASN A 681 -24.52 -7.72 4.00
CA ASN A 681 -24.74 -6.24 3.91
C ASN A 681 -23.75 -5.41 3.00
N ASP A 682 -22.95 -4.45 3.49
CA ASP A 682 -22.13 -3.48 2.73
C ASP A 682 -20.65 -3.90 2.75
N LEU A 683 -19.95 -3.63 1.64
CA LEU A 683 -18.55 -3.90 1.20
C LEU A 683 -17.68 -5.06 1.93
N VAL A 684 -16.36 -5.25 1.70
CA VAL A 684 -15.13 -5.93 2.32
C VAL A 684 -14.00 -5.22 1.60
N ARG A 685 -12.80 -5.12 2.15
CA ARG A 685 -11.58 -4.71 1.45
C ARG A 685 -10.28 -5.53 1.69
N ALA A 686 -10.02 -6.53 2.57
CA ALA A 686 -8.76 -7.34 2.47
C ALA A 686 -8.73 -8.87 2.82
N LEU A 687 -7.65 -9.69 2.66
CA LEU A 687 -7.48 -11.05 3.31
C LEU A 687 -5.93 -11.50 3.62
N THR A 688 -5.41 -12.52 4.37
CA THR A 688 -3.91 -12.79 4.65
C THR A 688 -3.47 -14.29 4.99
N VAL A 689 -2.32 -14.76 5.59
CA VAL A 689 -1.97 -16.19 6.06
C VAL A 689 -0.98 -16.37 7.25
N GLN A 690 -1.35 -16.96 8.42
CA GLN A 690 -0.46 -17.51 9.50
C GLN A 690 -1.16 -18.52 10.50
N ASP A 691 -0.37 -19.18 11.35
CA ASP A 691 -0.66 -19.85 12.66
C ASP A 691 -1.71 -20.95 12.80
N GLY A 692 -2.54 -21.15 11.81
CA GLY A 692 -3.78 -21.86 12.04
C GLY A 692 -5.00 -20.98 12.10
N TYR A 693 -5.02 -19.70 11.69
CA TYR A 693 -6.19 -18.84 11.98
C TYR A 693 -6.49 -17.71 10.89
N VAL A 694 -7.21 -17.95 9.74
CA VAL A 694 -7.83 -17.13 8.59
C VAL A 694 -8.91 -16.04 8.76
N TYR A 695 -8.67 -14.81 8.32
CA TYR A 695 -9.45 -13.62 8.70
C TYR A 695 -10.55 -13.03 7.74
N VAL A 696 -10.88 -11.70 7.87
CA VAL A 696 -11.71 -10.73 7.06
C VAL A 696 -12.41 -9.64 7.94
N GLY A 697 -12.58 -8.33 7.53
CA GLY A 697 -13.53 -7.30 8.08
C GLY A 697 -13.18 -5.74 8.15
N GLY A 698 -14.12 -4.81 8.46
CA GLY A 698 -14.18 -3.31 8.26
C GLY A 698 -15.57 -2.52 8.39
N ARG A 699 -15.93 -1.45 7.58
CA ARG A 699 -16.97 -0.33 7.75
C ARG A 699 -18.38 -0.49 8.36
N PHE A 700 -18.95 -1.66 8.37
CA PHE A 700 -20.39 -1.89 8.14
C PHE A 700 -21.15 -2.49 9.33
N ASP A 701 -22.17 -3.27 8.99
CA ASP A 701 -23.25 -3.61 9.88
C ASP A 701 -23.57 -5.13 10.01
N LYS A 702 -23.86 -5.98 8.99
CA LYS A 702 -24.47 -7.35 9.24
C LYS A 702 -24.24 -8.58 8.30
N ALA A 703 -23.63 -9.70 8.76
CA ALA A 703 -23.41 -11.09 8.18
C ALA A 703 -23.36 -12.26 9.21
N GLY A 704 -22.52 -13.28 8.96
CA GLY A 704 -22.54 -14.55 9.67
C GLY A 704 -23.60 -15.44 9.02
N ALA A 705 -23.72 -16.71 9.43
CA ALA A 705 -24.66 -17.66 8.81
C ALA A 705 -26.06 -17.37 9.30
N GLY A 706 -26.75 -16.55 8.51
CA GLY A 706 -27.90 -15.81 8.97
C GLY A 706 -27.48 -14.38 9.29
N ILE A 707 -28.20 -13.40 8.73
CA ILE A 707 -27.93 -11.96 8.90
C ILE A 707 -28.37 -11.46 10.29
N ALA A 708 -28.14 -12.26 11.34
CA ALA A 708 -28.80 -12.15 12.63
C ALA A 708 -27.83 -11.71 13.74
N ASP A 709 -28.06 -10.47 14.19
CA ASP A 709 -27.77 -9.98 15.54
C ASP A 709 -26.30 -9.97 16.01
N LYS A 710 -25.31 -9.85 15.12
CA LYS A 710 -23.91 -9.69 15.53
C LYS A 710 -23.43 -8.23 15.63
N ASP A 711 -24.07 -7.44 16.50
CA ASP A 711 -24.04 -5.98 16.34
C ASP A 711 -22.96 -5.19 17.04
N ARG A 712 -22.46 -5.54 18.23
CA ARG A 712 -21.21 -4.98 18.81
C ARG A 712 -21.05 -3.45 18.93
N ASP A 713 -20.48 -2.65 18.02
CA ASP A 713 -20.06 -2.77 16.61
C ASP A 713 -18.56 -3.11 16.27
N GLN A 714 -18.36 -3.88 15.19
CA GLN A 714 -17.18 -3.98 14.18
C GLN A 714 -16.23 -5.16 14.84
N LEU A 715 -15.06 -5.60 14.30
CA LEU A 715 -14.10 -6.76 14.40
C LEU A 715 -14.51 -8.30 14.49
N ALA A 716 -13.72 -9.39 14.18
CA ALA A 716 -14.30 -10.71 13.67
C ALA A 716 -13.68 -12.20 13.64
N ALA A 717 -12.83 -12.88 14.46
CA ALA A 717 -11.96 -14.07 14.00
C ALA A 717 -12.09 -15.63 14.28
N PHE A 718 -11.41 -16.69 13.67
CA PHE A 718 -11.98 -17.95 12.97
C PHE A 718 -11.53 -19.57 12.82
N ASP A 719 -10.61 -20.48 13.38
CA ASP A 719 -10.37 -22.05 13.32
C ASP A 719 -10.74 -22.90 12.03
N LEU A 720 -10.16 -24.07 11.63
CA LEU A 720 -10.33 -24.74 10.28
C LEU A 720 -10.76 -26.28 10.20
N TYR A 721 -11.95 -26.62 10.74
CA TYR A 721 -12.86 -27.82 10.54
C TYR A 721 -14.43 -27.65 10.29
N SER A 722 -15.25 -26.82 11.00
CA SER A 722 -16.69 -26.44 10.66
C SER A 722 -17.26 -25.00 10.38
N GLY A 723 -16.95 -23.87 11.09
CA GLY A 723 -17.35 -22.47 10.81
C GLY A 723 -18.12 -21.68 11.90
N ILE A 724 -17.59 -21.61 13.14
CA ILE A 724 -18.30 -21.56 14.45
C ILE A 724 -17.47 -21.02 15.67
N GLU A 725 -18.01 -20.03 16.40
CA GLU A 725 -17.48 -18.86 17.22
C GLU A 725 -16.51 -18.96 18.49
N PRO A 726 -15.25 -18.38 18.59
CA PRO A 726 -14.59 -18.05 19.94
C PRO A 726 -14.41 -16.68 20.72
N TRP A 727 -14.46 -15.44 20.21
CA TRP A 727 -14.21 -14.14 20.92
C TRP A 727 -14.89 -12.99 20.11
N ASN A 728 -14.68 -11.68 20.34
CA ASN A 728 -15.08 -10.61 19.39
C ASN A 728 -14.59 -9.18 19.76
N PRO A 729 -14.49 -8.24 18.77
CA PRO A 729 -13.80 -6.96 18.86
C PRO A 729 -14.63 -5.74 18.30
N GLY A 730 -13.96 -4.71 17.74
CA GLY A 730 -14.46 -3.62 16.92
C GLY A 730 -13.97 -2.22 17.31
N ALA A 731 -14.80 -1.21 17.09
CA ALA A 731 -14.66 0.23 17.38
C ALA A 731 -15.96 0.91 16.81
N GLY A 732 -16.00 2.01 16.05
CA GLY A 732 -17.25 2.55 15.42
C GLY A 732 -17.26 3.74 14.40
N GLY A 733 -17.25 3.42 13.08
CA GLY A 733 -17.93 4.11 11.96
C GLY A 733 -17.18 4.58 10.68
N GLY A 734 -16.90 3.76 9.63
CA GLY A 734 -16.56 4.25 8.24
C GLY A 734 -15.54 3.51 7.29
N THR A 735 -14.65 4.24 6.60
CA THR A 735 -13.72 3.99 5.44
C THR A 735 -12.29 3.24 5.31
N VAL A 736 -11.49 2.65 6.27
CA VAL A 736 -10.13 1.91 6.18
C VAL A 736 -9.74 0.97 5.04
N HIS A 737 -8.46 0.71 5.03
CA HIS A 737 -7.69 0.10 4.00
C HIS A 737 -6.35 -0.62 4.49
N SER A 738 -6.25 -1.70 5.37
CA SER A 738 -5.26 -2.89 5.36
C SER A 738 -4.83 -3.77 6.66
N LEU A 739 -3.87 -4.78 6.64
CA LEU A 739 -3.32 -5.85 7.66
C LEU A 739 -2.07 -6.73 7.16
N ALA A 740 -1.10 -7.39 7.84
CA ALA A 740 -0.08 -8.32 7.17
C ALA A 740 0.87 -9.39 7.87
N THR A 741 0.60 -10.71 7.89
CA THR A 741 1.16 -11.81 8.73
C THR A 741 2.60 -11.97 9.18
N ALA A 742 2.92 -12.96 10.03
CA ALA A 742 4.23 -13.01 10.59
C ALA A 742 4.79 -14.29 11.21
N GLY A 743 4.16 -14.83 12.25
CA GLY A 743 4.81 -15.77 13.18
C GLY A 743 4.14 -15.84 14.55
N LEU A 744 4.32 -14.80 15.39
CA LEU A 744 3.59 -14.62 16.65
C LEU A 744 2.96 -13.22 16.88
N TYR A 745 3.06 -12.21 16.01
CA TYR A 745 2.45 -10.88 16.29
C TYR A 745 1.73 -10.28 15.06
N ILE A 746 0.93 -9.16 15.11
CA ILE A 746 -0.19 -8.79 14.15
C ILE A 746 -0.43 -7.22 13.70
N PHE A 747 -1.22 -6.58 12.70
CA PHE A 747 -1.40 -5.03 12.33
C PHE A 747 -2.64 -4.36 11.42
N ALA A 748 -2.95 -2.98 11.15
CA ALA A 748 -4.04 -2.23 10.24
C ALA A 748 -4.19 -0.60 9.94
N GLY A 749 -5.31 0.27 9.81
CA GLY A 749 -5.19 1.84 9.66
C GLY A 749 -6.36 2.94 9.38
N GLY A 750 -6.24 4.27 9.02
CA GLY A 750 -6.92 5.53 9.62
C GLY A 750 -8.06 6.65 9.27
N GLU A 751 -9.08 7.04 10.12
CA GLU A 751 -10.33 7.91 10.01
C GLU A 751 -11.57 7.85 11.09
N PHE A 752 -12.20 6.74 11.65
CA PHE A 752 -12.72 6.51 13.11
C PHE A 752 -14.26 6.76 13.26
N PRO A 753 -14.94 7.48 14.23
CA PRO A 753 -14.55 8.28 15.43
C PRO A 753 -15.26 7.92 16.78
N ASP A 754 -14.64 8.14 17.96
CA ASP A 754 -15.08 7.82 19.38
C ASP A 754 -14.36 6.66 20.17
N THR A 755 -14.88 5.43 20.45
CA THR A 755 -14.03 4.21 20.78
C THR A 755 -14.61 2.76 20.64
N LYS A 756 -13.78 1.68 20.64
CA LYS A 756 -14.06 0.47 21.46
C LYS A 756 -13.19 0.30 22.72
N GLU A 757 -12.10 -0.48 22.81
CA GLU A 757 -11.36 -0.56 24.10
C GLU A 757 -10.61 0.78 24.47
N CYS A 758 -11.25 1.97 24.66
CA CYS A 758 -10.58 3.08 25.42
C CYS A 758 -10.36 2.63 26.89
N ARG A 759 -9.08 2.32 27.18
CA ARG A 759 -8.40 2.19 28.48
C ARG A 759 -7.32 3.26 28.87
N SER A 760 -6.10 3.43 28.29
CA SER A 760 -5.00 4.24 28.95
C SER A 760 -3.80 4.78 28.10
N ASP A 761 -3.22 5.96 28.46
CA ASP A 761 -2.67 7.08 27.62
C ASP A 761 -2.12 6.85 26.20
N LEU A 762 -1.57 5.68 25.88
CA LEU A 762 -1.42 5.22 24.50
C LEU A 762 -2.77 4.58 24.14
N CYS A 763 -3.75 5.38 23.76
CA CYS A 763 -5.03 4.88 23.25
C CYS A 763 -4.81 4.17 21.90
N PRO A 764 -5.83 4.04 21.04
CA PRO A 764 -5.70 4.49 19.66
C PRO A 764 -6.49 5.76 19.08
N GLY A 765 -6.23 7.11 18.81
CA GLY A 765 -5.33 8.37 18.51
C GLY A 765 -3.90 8.57 17.92
N TYR A 766 -3.67 7.99 16.76
CA TYR A 766 -2.58 7.95 15.83
C TYR A 766 -2.37 6.47 15.12
N LEU A 767 -1.77 5.29 15.55
CA LEU A 767 -1.87 3.88 14.93
C LEU A 767 -2.13 2.57 15.82
N ALA A 768 -3.25 1.84 15.68
CA ALA A 768 -3.95 1.02 16.71
C ALA A 768 -3.55 -0.46 16.92
N ALA A 769 -3.78 -1.19 18.06
CA ALA A 769 -3.60 -2.67 18.03
C ALA A 769 -4.15 -3.73 19.06
N PHE A 770 -4.04 -5.07 18.83
CA PHE A 770 -4.70 -6.24 19.55
C PHE A 770 -4.10 -7.68 19.34
N ASN A 771 -4.01 -8.59 20.33
CA ASN A 771 -3.21 -9.85 20.33
C ASN A 771 -4.08 -11.15 20.36
N ALA A 772 -3.61 -12.35 19.97
CA ALA A 772 -4.39 -13.58 19.68
C ALA A 772 -5.30 -14.21 20.75
N ASN A 773 -5.70 -13.47 21.77
CA ASN A 773 -6.93 -13.74 22.51
C ASN A 773 -7.70 -12.47 22.96
N GLY A 774 -7.32 -11.23 22.56
CA GLY A 774 -7.83 -9.90 23.03
C GLY A 774 -7.07 -8.62 22.51
N HIS A 775 -6.74 -7.48 23.17
CA HIS A 775 -7.08 -6.75 24.43
C HIS A 775 -5.92 -5.97 25.21
N LEU A 776 -5.14 -5.05 24.56
CA LEU A 776 -4.10 -4.05 25.06
C LEU A 776 -2.58 -4.41 25.28
N MET A 777 -1.64 -3.79 24.49
CA MET A 777 -0.14 -3.65 24.63
C MET A 777 0.25 -2.15 24.31
N ASN A 778 1.54 -1.77 24.16
CA ASN A 778 2.06 -0.51 24.73
C ASN A 778 3.37 0.17 24.15
N TRP A 779 3.37 0.84 22.98
CA TRP A 779 4.33 1.87 22.48
C TRP A 779 3.62 2.87 21.56
N ASP A 780 4.33 3.89 21.06
CA ASP A 780 3.86 4.88 20.10
C ASP A 780 5.04 5.37 19.20
N ALA A 781 4.87 5.53 17.88
CA ALA A 781 5.70 6.43 17.04
C ALA A 781 4.85 7.28 16.06
N GLU A 782 3.72 7.72 16.62
CA GLU A 782 2.81 8.83 16.34
C GLU A 782 2.31 9.09 14.91
N VAL A 783 0.99 9.04 14.74
CA VAL A 783 0.28 9.34 13.51
C VAL A 783 -0.58 10.58 13.73
N ASP A 784 -1.11 11.15 12.66
CA ASP A 784 -2.35 11.91 12.61
C ASP A 784 -3.27 11.77 11.35
N GLY A 785 -3.13 10.76 10.48
CA GLY A 785 -4.05 10.49 9.34
C GLY A 785 -3.93 9.15 8.60
N PRO A 786 -4.61 8.90 7.50
CA PRO A 786 -5.05 7.55 7.18
C PRO A 786 -4.01 6.45 6.89
N VAL A 787 -2.83 6.76 6.30
CA VAL A 787 -1.67 5.85 5.98
C VAL A 787 -1.96 4.45 5.38
N ARG A 788 -1.56 4.05 4.16
CA ARG A 788 -2.13 2.86 3.47
C ARG A 788 -1.52 1.45 3.71
N VAL A 789 -0.20 1.23 3.58
CA VAL A 789 0.50 -0.06 3.18
C VAL A 789 1.53 -0.65 4.22
N MET A 790 2.08 -1.90 4.10
CA MET A 790 2.87 -2.80 5.06
C MET A 790 3.01 -4.35 4.80
N GLU A 791 3.99 -5.05 5.43
CA GLU A 791 4.32 -6.52 5.68
C GLU A 791 5.72 -6.57 6.28
N ILE A 792 6.35 -7.75 6.28
CA ILE A 792 7.67 -8.06 6.82
C ILE A 792 8.41 -9.08 5.94
N VAL A 793 9.73 -9.19 6.16
CA VAL A 793 10.61 -10.38 6.26
C VAL A 793 11.76 -9.90 7.16
N ASP A 794 12.42 -10.76 7.94
CA ASP A 794 13.42 -10.36 8.95
C ASP A 794 12.96 -9.32 10.02
N GLY A 795 11.66 -9.05 10.12
CA GLY A 795 10.97 -8.40 11.25
C GLY A 795 10.48 -6.96 11.08
N VAL A 796 10.87 -6.26 10.00
CA VAL A 796 11.43 -4.90 10.14
C VAL A 796 11.08 -3.87 8.95
N ILE A 797 9.91 -3.21 8.52
CA ILE A 797 8.47 -2.85 8.90
C ILE A 797 7.19 -2.29 8.01
N PHE A 798 6.81 -2.57 6.73
CA PHE A 798 6.37 -1.72 5.51
C PHE A 798 5.34 -0.50 5.59
N ALA A 799 5.33 0.54 6.48
CA ALA A 799 4.16 1.51 6.61
C ALA A 799 4.12 3.01 6.22
N GLY A 800 3.10 3.48 5.47
CA GLY A 800 3.10 4.81 4.80
C GLY A 800 1.86 5.21 4.01
N GLY A 801 1.74 6.53 3.73
CA GLY A 801 0.59 7.38 3.37
C GLY A 801 0.87 8.76 2.68
N ASP A 802 0.79 9.93 3.32
CA ASP A 802 0.14 11.17 2.81
C ASP A 802 1.07 12.46 2.60
N PHE A 803 1.47 13.49 3.37
CA PHE A 803 1.29 14.07 4.71
C PHE A 803 2.50 14.95 5.31
N GLU A 804 2.35 15.96 6.24
CA GLU A 804 3.35 16.56 7.22
C GLU A 804 3.05 16.55 8.83
N SER A 805 3.65 15.65 9.71
CA SER A 805 3.52 15.31 11.20
C SER A 805 4.12 14.00 11.97
N VAL A 806 3.97 12.67 11.69
CA VAL A 806 4.70 11.38 12.16
C VAL A 806 5.65 11.46 13.38
N GLY A 807 5.51 10.67 14.45
CA GLY A 807 6.59 9.98 15.21
C GLY A 807 7.89 10.70 15.62
N GLY A 808 8.00 12.02 15.52
CA GLY A 808 9.18 12.79 15.85
C GLY A 808 10.06 13.33 14.71
N LEU A 809 10.28 12.69 13.53
CA LEU A 809 11.19 13.27 12.48
C LEU A 809 10.75 13.40 10.99
N PRO A 810 11.07 14.56 10.36
CA PRO A 810 11.13 14.80 8.91
C PRO A 810 12.58 14.74 8.38
N ARG A 811 12.97 14.71 7.10
CA ARG A 811 12.66 13.74 6.02
C ARG A 811 11.27 13.79 5.35
N LEU A 812 11.08 14.22 4.08
CA LEU A 812 9.74 14.23 3.45
C LEU A 812 9.43 12.78 3.06
N HIS A 813 8.18 12.37 3.08
CA HIS A 813 7.58 11.06 2.75
C HIS A 813 8.14 9.68 3.20
N PHE A 814 8.80 8.80 2.40
CA PHE A 814 9.26 7.40 2.73
C PHE A 814 9.88 7.14 4.12
N SER A 815 9.11 7.16 5.22
CA SER A 815 9.49 6.90 6.63
C SER A 815 9.78 5.45 6.97
N ALA A 816 10.46 5.12 8.08
CA ALA A 816 10.95 3.77 8.44
C ALA A 816 10.57 3.22 9.83
N ILE A 817 9.50 3.66 10.46
CA ILE A 817 9.19 3.21 11.82
C ILE A 817 9.22 1.68 11.97
N ASP A 818 10.04 1.26 12.90
CA ASP A 818 10.93 0.09 12.84
C ASP A 818 10.23 -0.97 13.79
N ALA A 819 10.50 -2.29 13.77
CA ALA A 819 9.68 -3.34 14.41
C ALA A 819 9.12 -3.19 15.84
N GLY A 820 9.83 -3.72 16.82
CA GLY A 820 9.21 -4.11 18.08
C GLY A 820 8.90 -2.97 19.05
N THR A 821 9.40 -1.73 18.89
CA THR A 821 9.56 -0.81 20.08
C THR A 821 9.18 0.71 20.11
N GLY A 822 9.25 1.54 19.06
CA GLY A 822 8.80 2.97 19.01
C GLY A 822 9.79 4.18 18.94
N GLN A 823 11.14 4.11 18.74
CA GLN A 823 12.10 5.28 18.68
C GLN A 823 12.40 5.87 17.25
N LEU A 824 13.55 6.46 16.78
CA LEU A 824 13.70 7.12 15.40
C LEU A 824 15.08 7.25 14.61
N LEU A 825 15.20 6.65 13.37
CA LEU A 825 16.43 6.20 12.62
C LEU A 825 16.66 6.90 11.25
N TRP A 826 16.46 6.22 10.05
CA TRP A 826 17.10 6.64 8.77
C TRP A 826 17.09 8.20 8.59
#